data_AF-A0AAE0S853-F1
#
_entry.id   AF-A0AAE0S853-F1
#
_cell.length_a   1.000
_cell.length_b   1.000
_cell.length_c   1.000
_cell.angle_alpha   90.00
_cell.angle_beta   90.00
_cell.angle_gamma   90.00
#
_symmetry.space_group_name_H-M   'P 1'
#
loop_
_entity.id
_entity.type
_entity.pdbx_description
1 polymer ?
#
loop_
_entity_poly.entity_id
_entity_poly.type
_entity_poly.pdbx_seq_one_letter_code
_entity_poly.pdbx_strand_id
1 'polypeptide(L)'
;MTDKEGTAYSPKISCIIMGILHKIGVNGRIRKKRREEWMKCEQLLTFWSKKCKGFIFGSQMEGATTPGLNSDIDLVSLTNSDVAVYDIINKEPDKNNYLMVADEDTFPGYYKLVYKPELCFSYVDPVDIMVNHEKRIVFKPSAFVYPLGIIHGPAATNETDWNVPMDCITGMRVQDWLPHANSWMQRQRCRNWITSEDFENFVQKEAFLVPVGNPISSDRYLEWRISFTTIERELMWKLNNTQIGSYVLMKMIIKHFITPAIGECLTSYQCKTTLFWLIENMDKGLWKPQNLLICVDAFLKTVLLWVKGTFCPNYFIPQENMFLGKLSVHKSCCLYNILSNLIDMDFRYLTSIPFDGIGQALSRACSRIYSLHLIPYGREHQLDETQDSDVLCIKQPILWSKRLALTVYISLLKESSNVLDLLIKLIQEYQSCREVLQDDLFVWIKLLYSHFGCQLASSCFARGNFYGQEIETAHMYLQYGESSDVTSGRLRLAGFYLKLGYPALAEEVLTAVERYFKHYVCDLATVDIIDMDDVTIHEIVSGNLTTLQTYRNCLALSVLYLPSEIHCIPPPLSNELFWSVCEFVVVDARPYMYFLQHQTYLALAKSRERTVALENLASASSQKRIRHHEMYLNLLAYCLRQEECVLEGLECLFRSLRIRPEYNGAIWQICDILAAYLPK
;
A
#
# COMPACT_ATOMS: atom_id res chain seq x y z
N MET A 1 -12.53 -33.36 17.16
CA MET A 1 -11.54 -33.79 18.19
C MET A 1 -10.27 -34.13 17.43
N THR A 2 -9.23 -33.31 17.38
CA THR A 2 -8.68 -32.39 18.40
C THR A 2 -8.42 -30.99 17.85
N ASP A 3 -8.77 -30.01 18.67
CA ASP A 3 -8.63 -28.58 18.49
C ASP A 3 -7.19 -28.11 18.24
N LYS A 4 -7.03 -27.27 17.20
CA LYS A 4 -6.02 -26.22 17.15
C LYS A 4 -6.73 -24.87 17.31
N GLU A 5 -7.26 -24.62 18.50
CA GLU A 5 -7.56 -23.27 19.00
C GLU A 5 -6.22 -22.61 19.41
N GLY A 6 -5.88 -21.36 19.10
CA GLY A 6 -6.57 -20.35 18.33
C GLY A 6 -5.61 -19.18 18.10
N THR A 7 -5.41 -18.82 16.83
CA THR A 7 -4.84 -17.53 16.39
C THR A 7 -5.51 -16.99 15.12
N ALA A 8 -6.46 -17.71 14.53
CA ALA A 8 -7.01 -17.41 13.20
C ALA A 8 -8.37 -16.69 13.28
N TYR A 9 -8.41 -15.45 12.77
CA TYR A 9 -9.59 -14.59 12.55
C TYR A 9 -10.36 -14.13 13.80
N SER A 10 -10.02 -12.95 14.31
CA SER A 10 -10.77 -12.29 15.40
C SER A 10 -12.10 -11.70 14.90
N PRO A 11 -13.26 -12.12 15.46
CA PRO A 11 -14.57 -11.54 15.17
C PRO A 11 -14.62 -10.01 15.36
N LYS A 12 -13.88 -9.51 16.35
CA LYS A 12 -13.79 -8.08 16.67
C LYS A 12 -13.14 -7.28 15.55
N ILE A 13 -12.14 -7.86 14.89
CA ILE A 13 -11.39 -7.22 13.81
C ILE A 13 -12.21 -7.21 12.53
N SER A 14 -12.91 -8.30 12.21
CA SER A 14 -13.90 -8.31 11.12
C SER A 14 -14.92 -7.18 11.27
N CYS A 15 -15.48 -6.98 12.48
CA CYS A 15 -16.42 -5.88 12.75
C CYS A 15 -15.78 -4.49 12.57
N ILE A 16 -14.52 -4.32 12.93
CA ILE A 16 -13.80 -3.04 12.74
C ILE A 16 -13.60 -2.75 11.27
N ILE A 17 -13.15 -3.73 10.49
CA ILE A 17 -12.97 -3.59 9.04
C ILE A 17 -14.31 -3.25 8.40
N MET A 18 -15.40 -3.93 8.80
CA MET A 18 -16.76 -3.57 8.39
C MET A 18 -17.12 -2.11 8.73
N GLY A 19 -16.73 -1.62 9.90
CA GLY A 19 -16.92 -0.23 10.31
C GLY A 19 -16.13 0.76 9.45
N ILE A 20 -14.90 0.42 9.06
CA ILE A 20 -14.07 1.23 8.15
C ILE A 20 -14.70 1.27 6.75
N LEU A 21 -15.04 0.09 6.20
CA LEU A 21 -15.73 -0.06 4.92
C LEU A 21 -17.02 0.77 4.88
N HIS A 22 -17.79 0.75 5.98
CA HIS A 22 -18.98 1.57 6.09
C HIS A 22 -18.67 3.07 5.93
N LYS A 23 -17.64 3.58 6.64
CA LYS A 23 -17.25 5.00 6.64
C LYS A 23 -16.80 5.48 5.26
N ILE A 24 -16.13 4.63 4.49
CA ILE A 24 -15.64 4.99 3.13
C ILE A 24 -16.70 4.76 2.03
N GLY A 25 -17.95 4.44 2.41
CA GLY A 25 -19.08 4.39 1.49
C GLY A 25 -19.59 2.99 1.13
N VAL A 26 -18.98 1.92 1.66
CA VAL A 26 -19.41 0.53 1.44
C VAL A 26 -20.49 0.16 2.46
N ASN A 27 -21.65 0.80 2.36
CA ASN A 27 -22.82 0.50 3.19
C ASN A 27 -24.13 0.60 2.39
N GLY A 28 -25.14 -0.15 2.81
CA GLY A 28 -26.42 -0.23 2.11
C GLY A 28 -27.10 1.11 1.80
N ARG A 29 -27.00 2.11 2.69
CA ARG A 29 -27.64 3.43 2.49
C ARG A 29 -26.98 4.21 1.37
N ILE A 30 -25.65 4.34 1.39
CA ILE A 30 -24.89 5.06 0.35
C ILE A 30 -25.02 4.33 -0.98
N ARG A 31 -24.95 2.98 -0.98
CA ARG A 31 -25.16 2.17 -2.18
C ARG A 31 -26.53 2.41 -2.79
N LYS A 32 -27.60 2.39 -2.00
CA LYS A 32 -28.96 2.66 -2.48
C LYS A 32 -29.07 4.05 -3.12
N LYS A 33 -28.53 5.08 -2.45
CA LYS A 33 -28.52 6.45 -2.98
C LYS A 33 -27.79 6.54 -4.33
N ARG A 34 -26.57 5.98 -4.42
CA ARG A 34 -25.78 5.97 -5.68
C ARG A 34 -26.52 5.24 -6.80
N ARG A 35 -27.16 4.11 -6.51
CA ARG A 35 -27.99 3.38 -7.49
C ARG A 35 -29.12 4.25 -8.02
N GLU A 36 -29.84 4.94 -7.14
CA GLU A 36 -30.93 5.85 -7.54
C GLU A 36 -30.42 7.02 -8.40
N GLU A 37 -29.26 7.58 -8.07
CA GLU A 37 -28.60 8.62 -8.87
C GLU A 37 -28.21 8.11 -10.27
N TRP A 38 -27.55 6.96 -10.35
CA TRP A 38 -27.16 6.36 -11.63
C TRP A 38 -28.35 5.88 -12.47
N MET A 39 -29.43 5.38 -11.85
CA MET A 39 -30.67 5.06 -12.57
C MET A 39 -31.30 6.31 -13.22
N LYS A 40 -31.22 7.48 -12.56
CA LYS A 40 -31.65 8.74 -13.17
C LYS A 40 -30.75 9.12 -14.34
N CYS A 41 -29.44 8.95 -14.21
CA CYS A 41 -28.51 9.17 -15.33
C CYS A 41 -28.80 8.24 -16.51
N GLU A 42 -29.07 6.95 -16.27
CA GLU A 42 -29.45 5.97 -17.31
C GLU A 42 -30.74 6.40 -18.04
N GLN A 43 -31.75 6.86 -17.29
CA GLN A 43 -33.00 7.40 -17.85
C GLN A 43 -32.76 8.66 -18.69
N LEU A 44 -31.90 9.57 -18.22
CA LEU A 44 -31.53 10.76 -18.96
C LEU A 44 -30.77 10.40 -20.25
N LEU A 45 -29.75 9.54 -20.18
CA LEU A 45 -29.02 9.10 -21.38
C LEU A 45 -29.96 8.55 -22.46
N THR A 46 -30.94 7.75 -22.04
CA THR A 46 -31.96 7.19 -22.95
C THR A 46 -32.88 8.28 -23.53
N PHE A 47 -33.26 9.29 -22.74
CA PHE A 47 -34.07 10.41 -23.19
C PHE A 47 -33.35 11.31 -24.22
N TRP A 48 -32.07 11.59 -23.99
CA TRP A 48 -31.30 12.53 -24.79
C TRP A 48 -30.83 11.95 -26.12
N SER A 49 -30.53 10.65 -26.18
CA SER A 49 -30.03 10.01 -27.40
C SER A 49 -31.09 9.93 -28.52
N LYS A 50 -32.39 9.94 -28.17
CA LYS A 50 -33.58 9.75 -29.05
C LYS A 50 -33.58 8.50 -29.95
N LYS A 51 -32.46 7.79 -30.10
CA LYS A 51 -32.23 6.66 -31.00
C LYS A 51 -31.48 5.48 -30.37
N CYS A 52 -30.81 5.66 -29.22
CA CYS A 52 -29.97 4.62 -28.61
C CYS A 52 -30.29 4.43 -27.12
N LYS A 53 -30.73 3.24 -26.72
CA LYS A 53 -30.92 2.92 -25.29
C LYS A 53 -29.56 2.57 -24.69
N GLY A 54 -29.16 3.31 -23.66
CA GLY A 54 -27.89 3.11 -22.94
C GLY A 54 -28.13 2.52 -21.56
N PHE A 55 -27.21 1.69 -21.10
CA PHE A 55 -27.25 1.06 -19.77
C PHE A 55 -25.93 1.25 -19.05
N ILE A 56 -26.01 1.70 -17.80
CA ILE A 56 -24.82 1.96 -16.98
C ILE A 56 -24.56 0.75 -16.07
N PHE A 57 -23.34 0.24 -16.11
CA PHE A 57 -22.90 -0.92 -15.34
C PHE A 57 -21.63 -0.60 -14.53
N GLY A 58 -21.01 -1.64 -14.00
CA GLY A 58 -19.71 -1.51 -13.37
C GLY A 58 -19.75 -1.17 -11.90
N SER A 59 -18.55 -1.00 -11.34
CA SER A 59 -18.35 -0.86 -9.90
C SER A 59 -19.00 0.41 -9.31
N GLN A 60 -19.13 1.47 -10.12
CA GLN A 60 -19.84 2.70 -9.75
C GLN A 60 -21.32 2.44 -9.47
N MET A 61 -22.00 1.75 -10.39
CA MET A 61 -23.43 1.43 -10.32
C MET A 61 -23.75 0.29 -9.33
N GLU A 62 -22.88 -0.70 -9.21
CA GLU A 62 -23.03 -1.83 -8.28
C GLU A 62 -22.77 -1.43 -6.81
N GLY A 63 -22.16 -0.26 -6.60
CA GLY A 63 -21.77 0.24 -5.28
C GLY A 63 -20.56 -0.49 -4.70
N ALA A 64 -19.62 -0.86 -5.56
CA ALA A 64 -18.38 -1.57 -5.25
C ALA A 64 -17.11 -0.74 -5.57
N THR A 65 -17.28 0.58 -5.65
CA THR A 65 -16.22 1.56 -5.86
C THR A 65 -15.99 2.38 -4.59
N THR A 66 -14.73 2.76 -4.39
CA THR A 66 -14.26 3.69 -3.35
C THR A 66 -13.32 4.70 -4.01
N PRO A 67 -13.07 5.87 -3.40
CA PRO A 67 -12.11 6.83 -3.93
C PRO A 67 -10.74 6.21 -4.27
N GLY A 68 -10.19 5.33 -3.43
CA GLY A 68 -8.92 4.66 -3.69
C GLY A 68 -8.95 3.63 -4.82
N LEU A 69 -10.14 3.09 -5.14
CA LEU A 69 -10.27 2.14 -6.25
C LEU A 69 -10.32 2.84 -7.62
N ASN A 70 -10.73 4.11 -7.70
CA ASN A 70 -10.83 4.89 -8.95
C ASN A 70 -11.45 4.08 -10.10
N SER A 71 -12.62 3.47 -9.85
CA SER A 71 -13.29 2.69 -10.89
C SER A 71 -13.88 3.59 -11.99
N ASP A 72 -13.69 3.13 -13.20
CA ASP A 72 -14.32 3.56 -14.45
C ASP A 72 -15.86 3.43 -14.42
N ILE A 73 -16.48 4.05 -15.42
CA ILE A 73 -17.91 3.93 -15.72
C ILE A 73 -18.06 3.01 -16.93
N ASP A 74 -18.74 1.88 -16.75
CA ASP A 74 -19.08 0.96 -17.83
C ASP A 74 -20.41 1.36 -18.46
N LEU A 75 -20.44 1.58 -19.78
CA LEU A 75 -21.64 1.88 -20.55
C LEU A 75 -21.84 0.84 -21.66
N VAL A 76 -23.01 0.22 -21.72
CA VAL A 76 -23.45 -0.54 -22.89
C VAL A 76 -24.47 0.29 -23.66
N SER A 77 -24.17 0.61 -24.90
CA SER A 77 -25.08 1.28 -25.83
C SER A 77 -25.65 0.26 -26.80
N LEU A 78 -26.98 0.26 -26.99
CA LEU A 78 -27.61 -0.61 -27.98
C LEU A 78 -27.55 -0.01 -29.38
N THR A 79 -27.10 -0.81 -30.35
CA THR A 79 -27.31 -0.51 -31.77
C THR A 79 -28.76 -0.76 -32.15
N ASN A 80 -29.49 0.31 -32.49
CA ASN A 80 -30.88 0.28 -32.96
C ASN A 80 -31.81 -0.53 -32.05
N SER A 81 -32.58 0.15 -31.21
CA SER A 81 -33.43 -0.44 -30.15
C SER A 81 -34.46 -1.49 -30.60
N ASP A 82 -34.68 -1.65 -31.90
CA ASP A 82 -35.63 -2.61 -32.49
C ASP A 82 -35.00 -3.92 -32.97
N VAL A 83 -33.67 -4.06 -32.90
CA VAL A 83 -32.96 -5.25 -33.37
C VAL A 83 -32.69 -6.20 -32.22
N ALA A 84 -33.23 -7.42 -32.30
CA ALA A 84 -32.93 -8.52 -31.39
C ALA A 84 -32.15 -9.64 -32.08
N VAL A 85 -31.40 -10.40 -31.28
CA VAL A 85 -30.67 -11.60 -31.74
C VAL A 85 -31.26 -12.86 -31.13
N TYR A 86 -31.48 -13.88 -31.97
CA TYR A 86 -32.05 -15.17 -31.61
C TYR A 86 -31.06 -16.31 -31.84
N ASP A 87 -31.07 -17.29 -30.95
CA ASP A 87 -30.37 -18.57 -31.14
C ASP A 87 -31.16 -19.45 -32.14
N ILE A 88 -30.46 -20.07 -33.09
CA ILE A 88 -31.03 -20.89 -34.17
C ILE A 88 -31.88 -22.07 -33.64
N ILE A 89 -31.70 -22.48 -32.39
CA ILE A 89 -32.14 -23.79 -31.95
C ILE A 89 -33.67 -23.96 -31.93
N ASN A 90 -34.54 -22.91 -31.91
CA ASN A 90 -36.00 -23.15 -31.80
C ASN A 90 -36.98 -22.10 -32.40
N LYS A 91 -36.59 -21.06 -33.13
CA LYS A 91 -37.57 -20.03 -33.60
C LYS A 91 -37.29 -19.48 -35.01
N GLU A 92 -38.36 -19.16 -35.73
CA GLU A 92 -38.28 -18.32 -36.92
C GLU A 92 -38.09 -16.85 -36.50
N PRO A 93 -37.02 -16.17 -36.94
CA PRO A 93 -36.81 -14.76 -36.62
C PRO A 93 -37.83 -13.86 -37.35
N ASP A 94 -38.36 -12.83 -36.68
CA ASP A 94 -39.08 -11.77 -37.40
C ASP A 94 -38.15 -11.03 -38.38
N LYS A 95 -38.73 -10.33 -39.36
CA LYS A 95 -38.02 -9.66 -40.48
C LYS A 95 -36.94 -8.62 -40.11
N ASN A 96 -36.80 -8.26 -38.83
CA ASN A 96 -35.87 -7.22 -38.34
C ASN A 96 -34.75 -7.76 -37.44
N ASN A 97 -34.56 -9.09 -37.35
CA ASN A 97 -33.72 -9.71 -36.32
C ASN A 97 -32.52 -10.49 -36.87
N TYR A 98 -31.44 -10.56 -36.10
CA TYR A 98 -30.24 -11.33 -36.46
C TYR A 98 -30.27 -12.75 -35.85
N LEU A 99 -29.53 -13.67 -36.48
CA LEU A 99 -29.36 -15.05 -36.01
C LEU A 99 -27.97 -15.25 -35.43
N MET A 100 -27.87 -15.77 -34.20
CA MET A 100 -26.61 -16.22 -33.61
C MET A 100 -26.48 -17.74 -33.71
N VAL A 101 -25.25 -18.20 -33.96
CA VAL A 101 -24.91 -19.64 -34.04
C VAL A 101 -23.73 -19.97 -33.16
N ALA A 102 -23.82 -21.14 -32.51
CA ALA A 102 -22.67 -21.82 -31.93
C ALA A 102 -22.32 -22.99 -32.84
N ASP A 103 -21.18 -22.87 -33.54
CA ASP A 103 -20.60 -23.95 -34.35
C ASP A 103 -19.94 -24.99 -33.41
N GLU A 104 -19.62 -26.20 -33.89
CA GLU A 104 -19.00 -27.26 -33.06
C GLU A 104 -17.68 -26.83 -32.40
N ASP A 105 -16.95 -25.92 -33.04
CA ASP A 105 -15.67 -25.37 -32.58
C ASP A 105 -15.82 -24.09 -31.74
N THR A 106 -17.05 -23.61 -31.52
CA THR A 106 -17.29 -22.36 -30.77
C THR A 106 -17.17 -22.59 -29.27
N PHE A 107 -16.41 -21.73 -28.60
CA PHE A 107 -16.24 -21.80 -27.14
C PHE A 107 -17.55 -21.49 -26.39
N PRO A 108 -17.79 -22.12 -25.22
CA PRO A 108 -18.96 -21.79 -24.40
C PRO A 108 -19.08 -20.30 -24.10
N GLY A 109 -20.27 -19.73 -24.31
CA GLY A 109 -20.54 -18.29 -24.14
C GLY A 109 -20.15 -17.40 -25.33
N TYR A 110 -19.57 -17.98 -26.38
CA TYR A 110 -19.29 -17.30 -27.63
C TYR A 110 -20.23 -17.78 -28.74
N TYR A 111 -20.47 -16.91 -29.73
CA TYR A 111 -21.35 -17.15 -30.87
C TYR A 111 -20.85 -16.38 -32.10
N LYS A 112 -21.29 -16.78 -33.29
CA LYS A 112 -21.10 -16.02 -34.54
C LYS A 112 -22.45 -15.45 -34.98
N LEU A 113 -22.46 -14.25 -35.54
CA LEU A 113 -23.68 -13.59 -35.99
C LEU A 113 -23.86 -13.82 -37.50
N VAL A 114 -24.85 -14.61 -37.90
CA VAL A 114 -25.10 -14.95 -39.31
C VAL A 114 -25.80 -13.79 -40.02
N TYR A 115 -25.24 -13.37 -41.15
CA TYR A 115 -25.86 -12.42 -42.05
C TYR A 115 -26.84 -13.14 -42.98
N LYS A 116 -28.11 -12.73 -42.93
CA LYS A 116 -29.14 -13.10 -43.90
C LYS A 116 -29.72 -11.83 -44.53
N PRO A 117 -29.56 -11.63 -45.85
CA PRO A 117 -30.09 -10.47 -46.54
C PRO A 117 -31.60 -10.28 -46.35
N GLU A 118 -32.36 -11.36 -46.17
CA GLU A 118 -33.82 -11.28 -45.95
C GLU A 118 -34.22 -10.70 -44.58
N LEU A 119 -33.28 -10.65 -43.63
CA LEU A 119 -33.49 -10.22 -42.24
C LEU A 119 -32.86 -8.84 -41.93
N CYS A 120 -32.12 -8.25 -42.87
CA CYS A 120 -31.32 -7.05 -42.64
C CYS A 120 -31.75 -5.91 -43.58
N PHE A 121 -32.40 -4.87 -43.04
CA PHE A 121 -32.93 -3.73 -43.81
C PHE A 121 -31.91 -2.58 -44.02
N SER A 122 -30.79 -2.57 -43.31
CA SER A 122 -29.74 -1.57 -43.44
C SER A 122 -28.66 -1.99 -44.43
N TYR A 123 -28.11 -1.01 -45.17
CA TYR A 123 -26.91 -1.21 -45.99
C TYR A 123 -25.78 -1.76 -45.11
N VAL A 124 -25.31 -2.96 -45.43
CA VAL A 124 -24.14 -3.61 -44.80
C VAL A 124 -22.96 -3.41 -45.73
N ASP A 125 -21.87 -2.84 -45.21
CA ASP A 125 -20.64 -2.74 -45.99
C ASP A 125 -20.07 -4.16 -46.20
N PRO A 126 -19.70 -4.54 -47.44
CA PRO A 126 -19.03 -5.83 -47.69
C PRO A 126 -17.82 -6.09 -46.79
N VAL A 127 -17.16 -5.05 -46.28
CA VAL A 127 -16.03 -5.15 -45.33
C VAL A 127 -16.47 -5.71 -43.97
N ASP A 128 -17.72 -5.51 -43.56
CA ASP A 128 -18.28 -5.87 -42.26
C ASP A 128 -18.73 -7.33 -42.17
N ILE A 129 -18.73 -8.06 -43.28
CA ILE A 129 -19.14 -9.46 -43.37
C ILE A 129 -18.00 -10.35 -43.87
N MET A 130 -18.07 -11.64 -43.56
CA MET A 130 -17.13 -12.65 -44.04
C MET A 130 -17.79 -14.01 -44.17
N VAL A 131 -17.23 -14.90 -44.99
CA VAL A 131 -17.63 -16.31 -45.02
C VAL A 131 -16.80 -17.08 -43.99
N ASN A 132 -17.45 -17.76 -43.04
CA ASN A 132 -16.77 -18.64 -42.08
C ASN A 132 -16.43 -20.01 -42.70
N HIS A 133 -15.73 -20.88 -41.96
CA HIS A 133 -15.39 -22.24 -42.43
C HIS A 133 -16.61 -23.12 -42.74
N GLU A 134 -17.74 -22.89 -42.06
CA GLU A 134 -19.01 -23.55 -42.35
C GLU A 134 -19.75 -22.98 -43.57
N LYS A 135 -19.10 -22.11 -44.34
CA LYS A 135 -19.63 -21.47 -45.56
C LYS A 135 -20.84 -20.57 -45.31
N ARG A 136 -21.02 -20.08 -44.09
CA ARG A 136 -22.04 -19.08 -43.72
C ARG A 136 -21.46 -17.69 -43.84
N ILE A 137 -22.26 -16.72 -44.30
CA ILE A 137 -21.89 -15.30 -44.23
C ILE A 137 -22.17 -14.82 -42.81
N VAL A 138 -21.17 -14.25 -42.15
CA VAL A 138 -21.21 -13.80 -40.75
C VAL A 138 -20.71 -12.37 -40.61
N PHE A 139 -21.18 -11.65 -39.59
CA PHE A 139 -20.71 -10.30 -39.27
C PHE A 139 -19.40 -10.32 -38.47
N LYS A 140 -18.49 -9.42 -38.84
CA LYS A 140 -17.30 -9.11 -38.07
C LYS A 140 -17.68 -8.20 -36.89
N PRO A 141 -17.23 -8.50 -35.65
CA PRO A 141 -17.39 -7.62 -34.49
C PRO A 141 -16.84 -6.21 -34.70
N SER A 142 -15.81 -6.05 -35.56
CA SER A 142 -15.19 -4.76 -35.89
C SER A 142 -16.18 -3.73 -36.45
N ALA A 143 -17.24 -4.18 -37.12
CA ALA A 143 -18.30 -3.32 -37.65
C ALA A 143 -19.09 -2.58 -36.55
N PHE A 144 -18.98 -3.06 -35.30
CA PHE A 144 -19.73 -2.56 -34.16
C PHE A 144 -18.84 -1.98 -33.06
N VAL A 145 -17.53 -1.87 -33.29
CA VAL A 145 -16.61 -1.24 -32.35
C VAL A 145 -16.82 0.27 -32.36
N TYR A 146 -16.91 0.87 -31.17
CA TYR A 146 -17.10 2.30 -31.01
C TYR A 146 -15.87 3.05 -31.57
N PRO A 147 -16.03 3.97 -32.55
CA PRO A 147 -14.88 4.53 -33.30
C PRO A 147 -14.13 5.66 -32.59
N LEU A 148 -14.58 6.07 -31.39
CA LEU A 148 -14.03 7.21 -30.66
C LEU A 148 -13.51 6.75 -29.29
N GLY A 149 -12.20 6.96 -29.03
CA GLY A 149 -11.53 6.66 -27.76
C GLY A 149 -10.33 5.73 -27.90
N ILE A 150 -9.67 5.42 -26.77
CA ILE A 150 -8.61 4.40 -26.72
C ILE A 150 -9.30 3.03 -26.61
N ILE A 151 -9.03 2.14 -27.56
CA ILE A 151 -9.69 0.83 -27.63
C ILE A 151 -9.02 -0.16 -26.66
N HIS A 152 -9.81 -0.74 -25.74
CA HIS A 152 -9.39 -1.76 -24.79
C HIS A 152 -10.37 -2.95 -24.81
N GLY A 153 -10.06 -3.99 -25.60
CA GLY A 153 -10.97 -5.13 -25.78
C GLY A 153 -12.24 -4.72 -26.56
N PRO A 154 -13.47 -5.07 -26.08
CA PRO A 154 -14.71 -4.62 -26.73
C PRO A 154 -15.08 -3.16 -26.43
N ALA A 155 -14.39 -2.51 -25.50
CA ALA A 155 -14.70 -1.17 -25.03
C ALA A 155 -13.79 -0.13 -25.69
N ALA A 156 -14.31 1.08 -25.86
CA ALA A 156 -13.52 2.28 -26.11
C ALA A 156 -13.61 3.19 -24.89
N THR A 157 -12.45 3.54 -24.33
CA THR A 157 -12.34 4.46 -23.21
C THR A 157 -12.27 5.89 -23.75
N ASN A 158 -13.20 6.72 -23.29
CA ASN A 158 -13.20 8.15 -23.54
C ASN A 158 -12.86 8.90 -22.25
N GLU A 159 -11.98 9.90 -22.34
CA GLU A 159 -11.83 10.89 -21.29
C GLU A 159 -13.08 11.77 -21.27
N THR A 160 -13.70 11.91 -20.09
CA THR A 160 -14.90 12.73 -19.92
C THR A 160 -14.53 14.03 -19.20
N ASP A 161 -15.34 15.08 -19.39
CA ASP A 161 -15.21 16.37 -18.67
C ASP A 161 -15.24 16.22 -17.13
N TRP A 162 -15.62 15.04 -16.64
CA TRP A 162 -15.71 14.70 -15.22
C TRP A 162 -14.43 14.07 -14.64
N ASN A 163 -13.33 13.99 -15.41
CA ASN A 163 -12.07 13.32 -15.01
C ASN A 163 -12.26 11.85 -14.57
N VAL A 164 -13.33 11.19 -15.01
CA VAL A 164 -13.56 9.75 -14.80
C VAL A 164 -13.54 9.04 -16.16
N PRO A 165 -12.71 8.00 -16.35
CA PRO A 165 -12.72 7.21 -17.57
C PRO A 165 -14.08 6.56 -17.79
N MET A 166 -14.60 6.63 -19.01
CA MET A 166 -15.85 5.97 -19.39
C MET A 166 -15.59 4.96 -20.50
N ASP A 167 -15.87 3.69 -20.19
CA ASP A 167 -15.73 2.55 -21.08
C ASP A 167 -17.05 2.30 -21.80
N CYS A 168 -17.07 2.55 -23.11
CA CYS A 168 -18.25 2.40 -23.94
C CYS A 168 -18.15 1.13 -24.78
N ILE A 169 -19.16 0.26 -24.65
CA ILE A 169 -19.32 -0.93 -25.48
C ILE A 169 -20.61 -0.79 -26.28
N THR A 170 -20.54 -1.12 -27.56
CA THR A 170 -21.73 -1.31 -28.39
C THR A 170 -22.22 -2.75 -28.24
N GLY A 171 -23.46 -2.96 -27.85
CA GLY A 171 -24.05 -4.30 -27.68
C GLY A 171 -25.34 -4.49 -28.48
N MET A 172 -25.67 -5.74 -28.77
CA MET A 172 -26.99 -6.13 -29.31
C MET A 172 -27.81 -6.83 -28.25
N ARG A 173 -29.13 -6.62 -28.27
CA ARG A 173 -30.04 -7.26 -27.30
C ARG A 173 -30.26 -8.72 -27.66
N VAL A 174 -30.10 -9.60 -26.68
CA VAL A 174 -30.49 -11.01 -26.76
C VAL A 174 -31.83 -11.19 -26.06
N GLN A 175 -32.81 -11.72 -26.78
CA GLN A 175 -34.21 -11.75 -26.34
C GLN A 175 -34.59 -13.05 -25.62
N ASP A 176 -33.97 -14.17 -25.99
CA ASP A 176 -34.26 -15.49 -25.43
C ASP A 176 -33.16 -15.97 -24.47
N TRP A 177 -33.54 -16.79 -23.50
CA TRP A 177 -32.58 -17.48 -22.63
C TRP A 177 -31.76 -18.49 -23.43
N LEU A 178 -30.44 -18.48 -23.23
CA LEU A 178 -29.53 -19.24 -24.07
C LEU A 178 -29.30 -20.68 -23.57
N PRO A 179 -29.23 -21.67 -24.48
CA PRO A 179 -28.93 -23.06 -24.13
C PRO A 179 -27.62 -23.24 -23.36
N HIS A 180 -26.55 -22.51 -23.70
CA HIS A 180 -25.29 -22.56 -22.94
C HIS A 180 -25.45 -22.17 -21.46
N ALA A 181 -26.47 -21.38 -21.12
CA ALA A 181 -26.78 -20.97 -19.75
C ALA A 181 -27.87 -21.84 -19.08
N ASN A 182 -28.46 -22.82 -19.77
CA ASN A 182 -29.47 -23.72 -19.18
C ASN A 182 -28.94 -24.49 -17.97
N SER A 183 -27.65 -24.85 -18.00
CA SER A 183 -27.01 -25.53 -16.88
C SER A 183 -27.05 -24.70 -15.59
N TRP A 184 -27.03 -23.36 -15.69
CA TRP A 184 -27.21 -22.48 -14.54
C TRP A 184 -28.64 -22.50 -14.00
N MET A 185 -29.66 -22.54 -14.87
CA MET A 185 -31.06 -22.65 -14.44
C MET A 185 -31.32 -23.98 -13.71
N GLN A 186 -30.76 -25.07 -14.23
CA GLN A 186 -30.96 -26.43 -13.72
C GLN A 186 -30.07 -26.78 -12.52
N ARG A 187 -29.06 -25.96 -12.21
CA ARG A 187 -28.11 -26.21 -11.12
C ARG A 187 -28.84 -26.26 -9.79
N GLN A 188 -28.67 -27.37 -9.05
CA GLN A 188 -29.17 -27.49 -7.69
C GLN A 188 -28.41 -26.55 -6.76
N ARG A 189 -29.15 -25.68 -6.07
CA ARG A 189 -28.59 -24.71 -5.13
C ARG A 189 -29.00 -25.09 -3.71
N CYS A 190 -28.06 -25.62 -2.95
CA CYS A 190 -28.34 -26.19 -1.62
C CYS A 190 -28.74 -25.15 -0.56
N ARG A 191 -28.55 -23.85 -0.81
CA ARG A 191 -28.64 -22.79 0.21
C ARG A 191 -29.61 -21.64 -0.13
N ASN A 192 -30.39 -21.76 -1.21
CA ASN A 192 -31.47 -20.84 -1.62
C ASN A 192 -31.09 -19.34 -1.56
N TRP A 193 -29.90 -18.97 -2.03
CA TRP A 193 -29.53 -17.54 -2.12
C TRP A 193 -30.39 -16.79 -3.15
N ILE A 194 -30.67 -17.43 -4.28
CA ILE A 194 -31.60 -16.97 -5.31
C ILE A 194 -32.92 -17.72 -5.11
N THR A 195 -34.03 -16.99 -4.98
CA THR A 195 -35.37 -17.57 -4.85
C THR A 195 -35.97 -17.95 -6.20
N SER A 196 -37.05 -18.74 -6.23
CA SER A 196 -37.77 -19.04 -7.49
C SER A 196 -38.30 -17.77 -8.18
N GLU A 197 -38.83 -16.81 -7.41
CA GLU A 197 -39.27 -15.50 -7.91
C GLU A 197 -38.10 -14.71 -8.53
N ASP A 198 -36.91 -14.82 -7.94
CA ASP A 198 -35.72 -14.19 -8.50
C ASP A 198 -35.34 -14.78 -9.86
N PHE A 199 -35.47 -16.10 -10.03
CA PHE A 199 -35.23 -16.74 -11.33
C PHE A 199 -36.22 -16.28 -12.39
N GLU A 200 -37.51 -16.23 -12.05
CA GLU A 200 -38.55 -15.73 -12.96
C GLU A 200 -38.24 -14.29 -13.40
N ASN A 201 -37.81 -13.45 -12.46
CA ASN A 201 -37.39 -12.08 -12.76
C ASN A 201 -36.11 -12.02 -13.62
N PHE A 202 -35.11 -12.87 -13.35
CA PHE A 202 -33.83 -12.85 -14.07
C PHE A 202 -33.95 -13.33 -15.52
N VAL A 203 -34.79 -14.34 -15.79
CA VAL A 203 -35.04 -14.82 -17.15
C VAL A 203 -35.70 -13.75 -18.03
N GLN A 204 -36.39 -12.78 -17.43
CA GLN A 204 -36.98 -11.64 -18.13
C GLN A 204 -36.02 -10.48 -18.39
N LYS A 205 -34.79 -10.51 -17.83
CA LYS A 205 -33.81 -9.43 -18.00
C LYS A 205 -33.07 -9.56 -19.33
N GLU A 206 -32.67 -8.42 -19.88
CA GLU A 206 -31.97 -8.33 -21.16
C GLU A 206 -30.53 -8.87 -21.03
N ALA A 207 -30.15 -9.86 -21.82
CA ALA A 207 -28.74 -10.20 -22.04
C ALA A 207 -28.21 -9.45 -23.28
N PHE A 208 -26.89 -9.28 -23.37
CA PHE A 208 -26.28 -8.55 -24.49
C PHE A 208 -25.24 -9.39 -25.21
N LEU A 209 -25.23 -9.31 -26.53
CA LEU A 209 -24.16 -9.82 -27.37
C LEU A 209 -23.15 -8.68 -27.59
N VAL A 210 -21.88 -8.90 -27.20
CA VAL A 210 -20.81 -7.89 -27.26
C VAL A 210 -19.69 -8.29 -28.21
N PRO A 211 -19.03 -7.32 -28.89
CA PRO A 211 -18.09 -7.58 -29.98
C PRO A 211 -16.69 -7.97 -29.47
N VAL A 212 -16.59 -9.14 -28.81
CA VAL A 212 -15.32 -9.72 -28.37
C VAL A 212 -15.32 -11.23 -28.56
N GLY A 213 -14.33 -11.75 -29.29
CA GLY A 213 -14.12 -13.18 -29.47
C GLY A 213 -13.27 -13.81 -28.38
N ASN A 214 -13.23 -15.14 -28.39
CA ASN A 214 -12.46 -15.91 -27.42
C ASN A 214 -10.96 -15.68 -27.65
N PRO A 215 -10.15 -15.43 -26.61
CA PRO A 215 -8.73 -15.11 -26.78
C PRO A 215 -7.91 -16.18 -27.51
N ILE A 216 -8.33 -17.45 -27.47
CA ILE A 216 -7.58 -18.57 -28.06
C ILE A 216 -8.24 -19.15 -29.31
N SER A 217 -9.41 -18.65 -29.71
CA SER A 217 -10.08 -19.12 -30.92
C SER A 217 -9.36 -18.64 -32.17
N SER A 218 -9.26 -19.51 -33.18
CA SER A 218 -8.81 -19.13 -34.53
C SER A 218 -9.77 -18.16 -35.20
N ASP A 219 -11.05 -18.21 -34.84
CA ASP A 219 -12.14 -17.39 -35.38
C ASP A 219 -12.50 -16.20 -34.49
N ARG A 220 -11.62 -15.83 -33.56
CA ARG A 220 -11.87 -14.77 -32.56
C ARG A 220 -12.31 -13.40 -33.13
N TYR A 221 -12.05 -13.15 -34.41
CA TYR A 221 -12.42 -11.92 -35.12
C TYR A 221 -13.79 -12.02 -35.83
N LEU A 222 -14.48 -13.16 -35.69
CA LEU A 222 -15.86 -13.40 -36.11
C LEU A 222 -16.78 -13.70 -34.91
N GLU A 223 -16.20 -13.93 -33.74
CA GLU A 223 -16.90 -14.32 -32.53
C GLU A 223 -17.37 -13.12 -31.71
N TRP A 224 -18.51 -13.35 -31.07
CA TRP A 224 -19.19 -12.44 -30.17
C TRP A 224 -19.41 -13.13 -28.84
N ARG A 225 -19.37 -12.39 -27.73
CA ARG A 225 -19.55 -12.95 -26.39
C ARG A 225 -20.90 -12.54 -25.81
N ILE A 226 -21.57 -13.46 -25.13
CA ILE A 226 -22.74 -13.11 -24.33
C ILE A 226 -22.34 -12.40 -23.02
N SER A 227 -23.14 -11.42 -22.62
CA SER A 227 -23.00 -10.67 -21.38
C SER A 227 -24.31 -10.68 -20.60
N PHE A 228 -24.26 -11.16 -19.36
CA PHE A 228 -25.39 -11.18 -18.41
C PHE A 228 -25.34 -9.99 -17.43
N THR A 229 -24.69 -8.88 -17.82
CA THR A 229 -24.41 -7.74 -16.93
C THR A 229 -25.65 -7.14 -16.26
N THR A 230 -26.84 -7.23 -16.86
CA THR A 230 -28.12 -6.83 -16.21
C THR A 230 -28.45 -7.72 -15.02
N ILE A 231 -28.33 -9.03 -15.16
CA ILE A 231 -28.58 -10.02 -14.10
C ILE A 231 -27.49 -9.91 -13.04
N GLU A 232 -26.22 -9.74 -13.45
CA GLU A 232 -25.12 -9.48 -12.53
C GLU A 232 -25.37 -8.25 -11.66
N ARG A 233 -25.82 -7.15 -12.26
CA ARG A 233 -26.17 -5.92 -11.55
C ARG A 233 -27.24 -6.15 -10.48
N GLU A 234 -28.30 -6.89 -10.80
CA GLU A 234 -29.35 -7.24 -9.85
C GLU A 234 -28.83 -8.15 -8.71
N LEU A 235 -27.98 -9.13 -9.02
CA LEU A 235 -27.33 -9.97 -8.02
C LEU A 235 -26.44 -9.13 -7.09
N MET A 236 -25.66 -8.20 -7.65
CA MET A 236 -24.84 -7.26 -6.89
C MET A 236 -25.69 -6.36 -5.98
N TRP A 237 -26.89 -6.00 -6.44
CA TRP A 237 -27.81 -5.17 -5.68
C TRP A 237 -28.41 -5.86 -4.46
N LYS A 238 -28.56 -7.18 -4.52
CA LYS A 238 -29.03 -8.04 -3.43
C LYS A 238 -27.97 -8.37 -2.39
N LEU A 239 -26.70 -8.06 -2.64
CA LEU A 239 -25.63 -8.34 -1.69
C LEU A 239 -25.83 -7.58 -0.38
N ASN A 240 -25.73 -8.33 0.72
CA ASN A 240 -25.66 -7.76 2.05
C ASN A 240 -24.31 -7.05 2.29
N ASN A 241 -24.19 -6.34 3.41
CA ASN A 241 -23.00 -5.53 3.71
C ASN A 241 -21.72 -6.38 3.81
N THR A 242 -21.78 -7.57 4.39
CA THR A 242 -20.61 -8.46 4.51
C THR A 242 -20.15 -8.95 3.15
N GLN A 243 -21.08 -9.37 2.28
CA GLN A 243 -20.78 -9.87 0.93
C GLN A 243 -20.13 -8.80 0.05
N ILE A 244 -20.72 -7.59 0.00
CA ILE A 244 -20.11 -6.49 -0.75
C ILE A 244 -18.79 -6.05 -0.11
N GLY A 245 -18.67 -6.10 1.22
CA GLY A 245 -17.43 -5.81 1.93
C GLY A 245 -16.30 -6.77 1.55
N SER A 246 -16.59 -8.08 1.49
CA SER A 246 -15.64 -9.09 1.02
C SER A 246 -15.21 -8.83 -0.42
N TYR A 247 -16.13 -8.45 -1.30
CA TYR A 247 -15.81 -8.12 -2.69
C TYR A 247 -14.90 -6.89 -2.82
N VAL A 248 -15.22 -5.80 -2.11
CA VAL A 248 -14.41 -4.57 -2.13
C VAL A 248 -13.02 -4.83 -1.56
N LEU A 249 -12.92 -5.57 -0.45
CA LEU A 249 -11.62 -5.96 0.10
C LEU A 249 -10.83 -6.82 -0.88
N MET A 250 -11.45 -7.77 -1.57
CA MET A 250 -10.77 -8.59 -2.56
C MET A 250 -10.24 -7.73 -3.72
N LYS A 251 -11.03 -6.76 -4.22
CA LYS A 251 -10.56 -5.79 -5.22
C LYS A 251 -9.34 -5.01 -4.75
N MET A 252 -9.34 -4.56 -3.48
CA MET A 252 -8.22 -3.85 -2.88
C MET A 252 -6.98 -4.73 -2.73
N ILE A 253 -7.15 -5.99 -2.31
CA ILE A 253 -6.06 -6.98 -2.23
C ILE A 253 -5.44 -7.18 -3.61
N ILE A 254 -6.23 -7.37 -4.65
CA ILE A 254 -5.72 -7.56 -6.01
C ILE A 254 -4.95 -6.33 -6.48
N LYS A 255 -5.56 -5.14 -6.35
CA LYS A 255 -4.94 -3.90 -6.79
C LYS A 255 -3.64 -3.59 -6.05
N HIS A 256 -3.52 -4.00 -4.78
CA HIS A 256 -2.34 -3.74 -3.97
C HIS A 256 -1.25 -4.81 -4.12
N PHE A 257 -1.59 -6.09 -4.04
CA PHE A 257 -0.60 -7.18 -3.95
C PHE A 257 -0.37 -7.92 -5.26
N ILE A 258 -1.38 -7.98 -6.13
CA ILE A 258 -1.35 -8.86 -7.31
C ILE A 258 -1.02 -8.05 -8.57
N THR A 259 -1.77 -6.98 -8.86
CA THR A 259 -1.60 -6.18 -10.07
C THR A 259 -0.19 -5.59 -10.20
N PRO A 260 0.44 -5.02 -9.15
CA PRO A 260 1.80 -4.48 -9.28
C PRO A 260 2.87 -5.55 -9.50
N ALA A 261 2.64 -6.76 -9.00
CA ALA A 261 3.61 -7.85 -9.06
C ALA A 261 3.62 -8.56 -10.42
N ILE A 262 2.44 -8.81 -11.01
CA ILE A 262 2.29 -9.66 -12.20
C ILE A 262 1.35 -9.10 -13.27
N GLY A 263 0.97 -7.84 -13.15
CA GLY A 263 0.03 -7.17 -14.03
C GLY A 263 -1.40 -7.68 -13.89
N GLU A 264 -2.25 -7.27 -14.82
CA GLU A 264 -3.66 -7.67 -14.86
C GLU A 264 -3.80 -9.14 -15.28
N CYS A 265 -3.91 -10.02 -14.28
CA CYS A 265 -4.19 -11.44 -14.46
C CYS A 265 -5.49 -11.88 -13.76
N LEU A 266 -5.84 -11.19 -12.67
CA LEU A 266 -7.12 -11.26 -11.98
C LEU A 266 -7.88 -9.95 -12.15
N THR A 267 -9.08 -10.01 -12.71
CA THR A 267 -9.93 -8.84 -12.95
C THR A 267 -11.04 -8.74 -11.92
N SER A 268 -11.64 -7.55 -11.81
CA SER A 268 -12.85 -7.34 -11.00
C SER A 268 -14.00 -8.28 -11.41
N TYR A 269 -14.11 -8.62 -12.69
CA TYR A 269 -15.12 -9.57 -13.20
C TYR A 269 -14.93 -10.99 -12.66
N GLN A 270 -13.70 -11.49 -12.66
CA GLN A 270 -13.39 -12.80 -12.08
C GLN A 270 -13.67 -12.81 -10.58
N CYS A 271 -13.38 -11.71 -9.87
CA CYS A 271 -13.72 -11.57 -8.45
C CYS A 271 -15.22 -11.58 -8.21
N LYS A 272 -15.98 -10.83 -9.01
CA LYS A 272 -17.45 -10.79 -8.92
C LYS A 272 -18.03 -12.19 -9.10
N THR A 273 -17.50 -12.93 -10.07
CA THR A 273 -17.87 -14.32 -10.33
C THR A 273 -17.52 -15.24 -9.16
N THR A 274 -16.31 -15.14 -8.59
CA THR A 274 -15.92 -15.91 -7.40
C THR A 274 -16.85 -15.63 -6.22
N LEU A 275 -17.20 -14.36 -6.00
CA LEU A 275 -18.14 -13.98 -4.94
C LEU A 275 -19.50 -14.67 -5.13
N PHE A 276 -20.06 -14.70 -6.34
CA PHE A 276 -21.33 -15.37 -6.61
C PHE A 276 -21.27 -16.86 -6.31
N TRP A 277 -20.19 -17.54 -6.72
CA TRP A 277 -19.96 -18.94 -6.38
C TRP A 277 -19.83 -19.16 -4.87
N LEU A 278 -19.13 -18.30 -4.15
CA LEU A 278 -19.03 -18.39 -2.68
C LEU A 278 -20.38 -18.21 -2.00
N ILE A 279 -21.16 -17.21 -2.40
CA ILE A 279 -22.45 -16.95 -1.76
C ILE A 279 -23.41 -18.12 -1.97
N GLU A 280 -23.41 -18.70 -3.17
CA GLU A 280 -24.26 -19.86 -3.47
C GLU A 280 -23.88 -21.09 -2.63
N ASN A 281 -22.58 -21.29 -2.35
CA ASN A 281 -22.06 -22.50 -1.71
C ASN A 281 -21.82 -22.37 -0.19
N MET A 282 -21.62 -21.15 0.34
CA MET A 282 -21.37 -20.90 1.75
C MET A 282 -22.64 -20.70 2.57
N ASP A 283 -22.54 -20.85 3.89
CA ASP A 283 -23.70 -20.79 4.78
C ASP A 283 -24.18 -19.35 4.88
N LYS A 284 -25.49 -19.12 4.79
CA LYS A 284 -26.09 -17.80 5.02
C LYS A 284 -25.66 -17.22 6.37
N GLY A 285 -25.48 -18.06 7.39
CA GLY A 285 -25.00 -17.70 8.72
C GLY A 285 -23.56 -17.16 8.75
N LEU A 286 -22.73 -17.47 7.74
CA LEU A 286 -21.35 -16.97 7.65
C LEU A 286 -21.29 -15.52 7.17
N TRP A 287 -22.26 -15.04 6.39
CA TRP A 287 -22.24 -13.68 5.81
C TRP A 287 -22.64 -12.58 6.82
N LYS A 288 -22.05 -12.61 8.01
CA LYS A 288 -22.24 -11.63 9.09
C LYS A 288 -20.99 -10.75 9.27
N PRO A 289 -21.13 -9.50 9.76
CA PRO A 289 -20.00 -8.59 9.92
C PRO A 289 -18.81 -9.17 10.69
N GLN A 290 -19.07 -9.95 11.74
CA GLN A 290 -18.02 -10.61 12.54
C GLN A 290 -17.23 -11.70 11.80
N ASN A 291 -17.73 -12.17 10.67
CA ASN A 291 -17.13 -13.25 9.89
C ASN A 291 -16.51 -12.75 8.58
N LEU A 292 -16.38 -11.42 8.40
CA LEU A 292 -15.84 -10.83 7.18
C LEU A 292 -14.51 -11.47 6.76
N LEU A 293 -13.56 -11.61 7.70
CA LEU A 293 -12.25 -12.17 7.41
C LEU A 293 -12.31 -13.65 7.04
N ILE A 294 -13.21 -14.42 7.65
CA ILE A 294 -13.47 -15.82 7.26
C ILE A 294 -14.00 -15.87 5.83
N CYS A 295 -14.88 -14.95 5.44
CA CYS A 295 -15.39 -14.87 4.08
C CYS A 295 -14.31 -14.47 3.06
N VAL A 296 -13.41 -13.54 3.42
CA VAL A 296 -12.27 -13.14 2.57
C VAL A 296 -11.25 -14.27 2.44
N ASP A 297 -10.96 -15.01 3.51
CA ASP A 297 -10.10 -16.19 3.47
C ASP A 297 -10.68 -17.29 2.57
N ALA A 298 -11.98 -17.60 2.71
CA ALA A 298 -12.66 -18.54 1.82
C ALA A 298 -12.60 -18.08 0.35
N PHE A 299 -12.66 -16.76 0.11
CA PHE A 299 -12.49 -16.17 -1.20
C PHE A 299 -11.09 -16.43 -1.76
N LEU A 300 -10.04 -16.06 -1.01
CA LEU A 300 -8.64 -16.28 -1.41
C LEU A 300 -8.38 -17.76 -1.71
N LYS A 301 -8.84 -18.66 -0.84
CA LYS A 301 -8.69 -20.12 -1.00
C LYS A 301 -9.40 -20.64 -2.24
N THR A 302 -10.56 -20.09 -2.59
CA THR A 302 -11.29 -20.46 -3.81
C THR A 302 -10.54 -20.02 -5.06
N VAL A 303 -10.03 -18.79 -5.08
CA VAL A 303 -9.21 -18.30 -6.20
C VAL A 303 -7.93 -19.13 -6.31
N LEU A 304 -7.26 -19.43 -5.19
CA LEU A 304 -6.07 -20.27 -5.16
C LEU A 304 -6.35 -21.66 -5.76
N LEU A 305 -7.47 -22.29 -5.39
CA LEU A 305 -7.88 -23.58 -5.93
C LEU A 305 -8.08 -23.53 -7.45
N TRP A 306 -8.75 -22.49 -7.95
CA TRP A 306 -8.96 -22.29 -9.39
C TRP A 306 -7.66 -22.02 -10.14
N VAL A 307 -6.71 -21.31 -9.53
CA VAL A 307 -5.37 -21.10 -10.09
C VAL A 307 -4.61 -22.43 -10.18
N LYS A 308 -4.64 -23.26 -9.13
CA LYS A 308 -4.07 -24.62 -9.17
C LYS A 308 -4.66 -25.47 -10.29
N GLY A 309 -5.98 -25.41 -10.47
CA GLY A 309 -6.69 -26.16 -11.49
C GLY A 309 -6.71 -25.50 -12.87
N THR A 310 -6.04 -24.34 -13.03
CA THR A 310 -6.03 -23.49 -14.25
C THR A 310 -7.43 -23.22 -14.83
N PHE A 311 -8.46 -23.25 -13.98
CA PHE A 311 -9.86 -23.19 -14.38
C PHE A 311 -10.67 -22.30 -13.45
N CYS A 312 -11.14 -21.17 -13.99
CA CYS A 312 -11.99 -20.20 -13.30
C CYS A 312 -13.37 -20.17 -13.98
N PRO A 313 -14.39 -20.85 -13.43
CA PRO A 313 -15.70 -21.00 -14.08
C PRO A 313 -16.47 -19.67 -14.11
N ASN A 314 -17.01 -19.29 -15.26
CA ASN A 314 -18.04 -18.27 -15.32
C ASN A 314 -19.26 -18.70 -14.46
N TYR A 315 -19.94 -17.74 -13.83
CA TYR A 315 -21.08 -18.06 -12.96
C TYR A 315 -22.29 -18.59 -13.72
N PHE A 316 -22.64 -18.00 -14.88
CA PHE A 316 -23.81 -18.34 -15.70
C PHE A 316 -23.52 -19.42 -16.74
N ILE A 317 -22.27 -19.52 -17.19
CA ILE A 317 -21.83 -20.54 -18.14
C ILE A 317 -20.64 -21.29 -17.53
N PRO A 318 -20.84 -22.22 -16.59
CA PRO A 318 -19.75 -22.86 -15.84
C PRO A 318 -18.67 -23.55 -16.68
N GLN A 319 -19.00 -23.91 -17.93
CA GLN A 319 -18.07 -24.48 -18.91
C GLN A 319 -17.09 -23.45 -19.48
N GLU A 320 -17.41 -22.15 -19.41
CA GLU A 320 -16.52 -21.06 -19.85
C GLU A 320 -15.42 -20.84 -18.80
N ASN A 321 -14.16 -21.10 -19.19
CA ASN A 321 -12.99 -20.83 -18.36
C ASN A 321 -12.48 -19.40 -18.55
N MET A 322 -12.65 -18.54 -17.54
CA MET A 322 -12.22 -17.15 -17.60
C MET A 322 -10.71 -16.93 -17.47
N PHE A 323 -9.92 -17.96 -17.15
CA PHE A 323 -8.45 -17.88 -17.15
C PHE A 323 -7.83 -18.11 -18.54
N LEU A 324 -8.61 -18.65 -19.47
CA LEU A 324 -8.15 -19.01 -20.80
C LEU A 324 -7.63 -17.78 -21.56
N GLY A 325 -6.40 -17.89 -22.09
CA GLY A 325 -5.70 -16.80 -22.78
C GLY A 325 -5.25 -15.61 -21.92
N LYS A 326 -5.55 -15.60 -20.60
CA LYS A 326 -5.18 -14.51 -19.67
C LYS A 326 -4.12 -14.92 -18.65
N LEU A 327 -4.19 -16.16 -18.18
CA LEU A 327 -3.29 -16.69 -17.15
C LEU A 327 -2.21 -17.57 -17.79
N SER A 328 -1.05 -17.00 -18.09
CA SER A 328 0.11 -17.78 -18.55
C SER A 328 0.68 -18.65 -17.43
N VAL A 329 1.47 -19.68 -17.77
CA VAL A 329 2.12 -20.57 -16.78
C VAL A 329 2.92 -19.77 -15.75
N HIS A 330 3.72 -18.81 -16.21
CA HIS A 330 4.50 -17.93 -15.32
C HIS A 330 3.59 -17.11 -14.39
N LYS A 331 2.57 -16.43 -14.93
CA LYS A 331 1.62 -15.64 -14.13
C LYS A 331 0.86 -16.53 -13.13
N SER A 332 0.53 -17.77 -13.51
CA SER A 332 -0.12 -18.76 -12.64
C SER A 332 0.76 -19.12 -11.45
N CYS A 333 2.04 -19.43 -11.66
CA CYS A 333 2.97 -19.76 -10.58
C CYS A 333 3.17 -18.58 -9.61
N CYS A 334 3.35 -17.37 -10.14
CA CYS A 334 3.48 -16.18 -9.30
C CYS A 334 2.20 -15.88 -8.53
N LEU A 335 1.03 -15.94 -9.19
CA LEU A 335 -0.27 -15.72 -8.56
C LEU A 335 -0.52 -16.75 -7.45
N TYR A 336 -0.16 -18.01 -7.70
CA TYR A 336 -0.24 -19.08 -6.72
C TYR A 336 0.57 -18.75 -5.45
N ASN A 337 1.82 -18.32 -5.62
CA ASN A 337 2.70 -17.97 -4.50
C ASN A 337 2.18 -16.76 -3.72
N ILE A 338 1.72 -15.71 -4.42
CA ILE A 338 1.16 -14.52 -3.78
C ILE A 338 -0.09 -14.88 -2.96
N LEU A 339 -1.03 -15.62 -3.56
CA LEU A 339 -2.26 -16.03 -2.86
C LEU A 339 -1.96 -16.97 -1.69
N SER A 340 -1.01 -17.90 -1.82
CA SER A 340 -0.59 -18.80 -0.73
C SER A 340 -0.01 -17.99 0.43
N ASN A 341 0.90 -17.06 0.13
CA ASN A 341 1.46 -16.16 1.15
C ASN A 341 0.38 -15.31 1.81
N LEU A 342 -0.59 -14.79 1.07
CA LEU A 342 -1.70 -14.00 1.64
C LEU A 342 -2.63 -14.83 2.53
N ILE A 343 -2.78 -16.13 2.26
CA ILE A 343 -3.58 -17.06 3.08
C ILE A 343 -2.80 -17.47 4.34
N ASP A 344 -1.49 -17.70 4.19
CA ASP A 344 -0.60 -18.08 5.30
C ASP A 344 -0.31 -16.89 6.23
N MET A 345 -0.34 -15.66 5.70
CA MET A 345 -0.34 -14.44 6.48
C MET A 345 -1.72 -14.21 7.10
N ASP A 346 -1.76 -13.95 8.41
CA ASP A 346 -2.98 -13.53 9.09
C ASP A 346 -3.48 -12.15 8.55
N PHE A 347 -4.72 -11.74 8.89
CA PHE A 347 -5.40 -10.54 8.39
C PHE A 347 -4.59 -9.22 8.47
N ARG A 348 -3.47 -9.22 9.19
CA ARG A 348 -2.51 -8.12 9.30
C ARG A 348 -1.97 -7.66 7.96
N TYR A 349 -1.93 -8.47 6.91
CA TYR A 349 -1.58 -7.97 5.57
C TYR A 349 -2.53 -6.86 5.10
N LEU A 350 -3.78 -6.82 5.58
CA LEU A 350 -4.71 -5.74 5.27
C LEU A 350 -4.25 -4.37 5.81
N THR A 351 -3.32 -4.33 6.79
CA THR A 351 -2.79 -3.05 7.31
C THR A 351 -1.85 -2.37 6.32
N SER A 352 -1.27 -3.10 5.35
CA SER A 352 -0.42 -2.49 4.32
C SER A 352 -1.22 -1.86 3.17
N ILE A 353 -2.53 -2.17 3.06
CA ILE A 353 -3.37 -1.66 1.98
C ILE A 353 -3.57 -0.14 2.15
N PRO A 354 -3.04 0.71 1.25
CA PRO A 354 -3.11 2.16 1.42
C PRO A 354 -4.46 2.73 0.98
N PHE A 355 -5.27 1.98 0.23
CA PHE A 355 -6.52 2.44 -0.34
C PHE A 355 -7.48 2.95 0.74
N ASP A 356 -7.98 4.17 0.54
CA ASP A 356 -8.96 4.83 1.40
C ASP A 356 -8.55 4.89 2.87
N GLY A 357 -7.25 4.86 3.14
CA GLY A 357 -6.70 4.83 4.50
C GLY A 357 -7.10 3.58 5.29
N ILE A 358 -7.55 2.49 4.63
CA ILE A 358 -7.95 1.25 5.29
C ILE A 358 -6.83 0.69 6.13
N GLY A 359 -5.62 0.62 5.58
CA GLY A 359 -4.46 0.09 6.29
C GLY A 359 -4.14 0.88 7.56
N GLN A 360 -4.11 2.22 7.45
CA GLN A 360 -3.92 3.13 8.58
C GLN A 360 -5.06 3.04 9.61
N ALA A 361 -6.32 3.00 9.16
CA ALA A 361 -7.48 2.92 10.03
C ALA A 361 -7.54 1.58 10.77
N LEU A 362 -7.16 0.49 10.10
CA LEU A 362 -7.06 -0.84 10.69
C LEU A 362 -5.90 -0.92 11.68
N SER A 363 -4.73 -0.37 11.33
CA SER A 363 -3.57 -0.26 12.23
C SER A 363 -3.93 0.51 13.52
N ARG A 364 -4.57 1.69 13.40
CA ARG A 364 -5.07 2.47 14.55
C ARG A 364 -6.13 1.74 15.38
N ALA A 365 -6.97 0.92 14.75
CA ALA A 365 -8.00 0.18 15.45
C ALA A 365 -7.42 -1.04 16.18
N CYS A 366 -6.47 -1.73 15.56
CA CYS A 366 -5.69 -2.80 16.18
C CYS A 366 -4.88 -2.26 17.38
N SER A 367 -4.20 -1.12 17.27
CA SER A 367 -3.45 -0.54 18.39
C SER A 367 -4.32 -0.23 19.62
N ARG A 368 -5.60 0.11 19.43
CA ARG A 368 -6.61 0.28 20.51
C ARG A 368 -7.20 -1.03 21.06
N ILE A 369 -7.18 -2.11 20.28
CA ILE A 369 -7.61 -3.44 20.75
C ILE A 369 -6.50 -4.08 21.59
N TYR A 370 -5.25 -3.85 21.21
CA TYR A 370 -4.07 -4.40 21.86
C TYR A 370 -3.51 -3.50 22.98
N SER A 371 -4.13 -2.34 23.26
CA SER A 371 -3.75 -1.42 24.35
C SER A 371 -4.18 -1.87 25.76
N LEU A 372 -4.43 -3.16 25.98
CA LEU A 372 -4.69 -3.75 27.28
C LEU A 372 -3.91 -5.06 27.34
N HIS A 373 -2.65 -4.97 27.74
CA HIS A 373 -1.86 -5.90 28.57
C HIS A 373 -0.44 -5.32 28.66
N LEU A 374 -0.31 -4.17 29.33
CA LEU A 374 0.98 -3.76 29.90
C LEU A 374 1.24 -4.68 31.09
N ILE A 375 2.09 -5.70 30.90
CA ILE A 375 2.75 -6.36 32.02
C ILE A 375 3.91 -5.44 32.43
N PRO A 376 3.96 -4.95 33.68
CA PRO A 376 5.12 -4.21 34.15
C PRO A 376 6.30 -5.18 34.26
N TYR A 377 7.30 -5.05 33.39
CA TYR A 377 8.55 -5.79 33.55
C TYR A 377 9.45 -5.06 34.53
N GLY A 378 9.27 -5.38 35.81
CA GLY A 378 10.24 -5.12 36.86
C GLY A 378 10.95 -6.42 37.22
N ARG A 379 12.17 -6.61 36.71
CA ARG A 379 13.35 -7.16 37.41
C ARG A 379 14.49 -7.38 36.42
N GLU A 380 15.63 -6.78 36.72
CA GLU A 380 16.93 -7.12 36.15
C GLU A 380 17.20 -8.61 36.41
N HIS A 381 17.35 -9.40 35.34
CA HIS A 381 17.96 -10.71 35.44
C HIS A 381 19.44 -10.56 35.07
N GLN A 382 20.31 -10.82 36.05
CA GLN A 382 21.71 -11.14 35.82
C GLN A 382 21.77 -12.41 34.97
N LEU A 383 22.41 -12.35 33.81
CA LEU A 383 22.70 -13.50 32.95
C LEU A 383 24.14 -13.93 33.21
N ASP A 384 24.28 -15.19 33.66
CA ASP A 384 25.55 -15.88 33.84
C ASP A 384 26.23 -16.14 32.49
N GLU A 385 27.55 -15.98 32.49
CA GLU A 385 28.45 -16.27 31.39
C GLU A 385 28.55 -17.79 31.14
N THR A 386 28.26 -18.25 29.92
CA THR A 386 28.82 -19.54 29.44
C THR A 386 29.31 -19.46 28.01
N GLN A 387 30.45 -20.11 27.81
CA GLN A 387 31.38 -20.05 26.68
C GLN A 387 30.90 -20.72 25.38
N ASP A 388 31.39 -20.15 24.28
CA ASP A 388 31.74 -20.74 22.97
C ASP A 388 31.09 -22.06 22.53
N SER A 389 30.26 -21.97 21.48
CA SER A 389 30.38 -22.76 20.23
C SER A 389 29.34 -22.28 19.20
N ASP A 390 29.69 -22.38 17.91
CA ASP A 390 28.86 -22.12 16.71
C ASP A 390 28.94 -20.75 16.01
N VAL A 391 30.16 -20.29 15.73
CA VAL A 391 30.45 -19.08 14.91
C VAL A 391 29.98 -19.19 13.43
N LEU A 392 29.55 -20.37 12.94
CA LEU A 392 29.07 -20.53 11.55
C LEU A 392 27.54 -20.52 11.39
N CYS A 393 26.75 -20.90 12.41
CA CYS A 393 25.27 -20.83 12.35
C CYS A 393 24.71 -19.44 12.70
N ILE A 394 25.54 -18.57 13.27
CA ILE A 394 25.17 -17.23 13.74
C ILE A 394 25.22 -16.18 12.60
N LYS A 395 25.96 -16.42 11.52
CA LYS A 395 26.18 -15.43 10.45
C LYS A 395 24.94 -15.11 9.62
N GLN A 396 24.12 -16.09 9.28
CA GLN A 396 22.93 -15.88 8.44
C GLN A 396 21.83 -15.10 9.18
N PRO A 397 21.41 -15.48 10.40
CA PRO A 397 20.38 -14.72 11.12
C PRO A 397 20.80 -13.29 11.48
N ILE A 398 22.08 -13.04 11.75
CA ILE A 398 22.61 -11.68 11.98
C ILE A 398 22.62 -10.86 10.69
N LEU A 399 23.01 -11.43 9.55
CA LEU A 399 22.89 -10.73 8.26
C LEU A 399 21.42 -10.43 7.92
N TRP A 400 20.50 -11.32 8.29
CA TRP A 400 19.06 -11.16 8.11
C TRP A 400 18.47 -10.11 9.05
N SER A 401 18.83 -10.06 10.33
CA SER A 401 18.40 -9.03 11.28
C SER A 401 18.95 -7.66 10.90
N LYS A 402 20.22 -7.59 10.44
CA LYS A 402 20.83 -6.38 9.86
C LYS A 402 20.12 -5.92 8.59
N ARG A 403 19.83 -6.83 7.65
CA ARG A 403 19.06 -6.51 6.44
C ARG A 403 17.64 -6.09 6.76
N LEU A 404 16.99 -6.71 7.75
CA LEU A 404 15.64 -6.33 8.17
C LEU A 404 15.64 -4.97 8.84
N ALA A 405 16.57 -4.70 9.77
CA ALA A 405 16.70 -3.40 10.42
C ALA A 405 17.08 -2.29 9.43
N LEU A 406 17.97 -2.58 8.47
CA LEU A 406 18.31 -1.67 7.38
C LEU A 406 17.13 -1.50 6.41
N THR A 407 16.34 -2.55 6.14
CA THR A 407 15.10 -2.45 5.34
C THR A 407 14.04 -1.63 6.07
N VAL A 408 13.89 -1.84 7.38
CA VAL A 408 13.02 -1.06 8.27
C VAL A 408 13.44 0.39 8.19
N TYR A 409 14.72 0.67 8.39
CA TYR A 409 15.32 2.00 8.34
C TYR A 409 15.17 2.66 6.95
N ILE A 410 15.47 1.94 5.86
CA ILE A 410 15.29 2.40 4.48
C ILE A 410 13.81 2.65 4.16
N SER A 411 12.89 1.85 4.71
CA SER A 411 11.45 2.11 4.61
C SER A 411 11.02 3.36 5.38
N LEU A 412 11.69 3.70 6.50
CA LEU A 412 11.49 4.97 7.20
C LEU A 412 12.03 6.18 6.44
N LEU A 413 13.12 6.01 5.69
CA LEU A 413 13.68 7.03 4.81
C LEU A 413 12.78 7.27 3.60
N LYS A 414 12.22 6.21 3.01
CA LYS A 414 11.51 6.27 1.72
C LYS A 414 10.02 6.62 1.79
N GLU A 415 9.33 6.38 2.91
CA GLU A 415 7.89 6.67 2.98
C GLU A 415 7.40 7.11 4.36
N SER A 416 6.58 8.17 4.38
CA SER A 416 5.79 8.62 5.53
C SER A 416 4.55 7.72 5.78
N SER A 417 4.72 6.40 5.68
CA SER A 417 3.66 5.39 5.80
C SER A 417 3.97 4.39 6.94
N ASN A 418 3.64 4.84 8.16
CA ASN A 418 3.42 4.06 9.39
C ASN A 418 4.59 3.21 9.94
N VAL A 419 5.65 3.91 10.34
CA VAL A 419 6.77 3.48 11.19
C VAL A 419 6.34 2.51 12.32
N LEU A 420 5.16 2.71 12.92
CA LEU A 420 4.62 1.94 14.05
C LEU A 420 4.30 0.47 13.69
N ASP A 421 3.82 0.21 12.48
CA ASP A 421 3.53 -1.15 12.01
C ASP A 421 4.82 -1.95 11.80
N LEU A 422 5.89 -1.25 11.45
CA LEU A 422 7.22 -1.79 11.25
C LEU A 422 7.87 -2.15 12.60
N LEU A 423 7.70 -1.28 13.61
CA LEU A 423 8.13 -1.54 14.99
C LEU A 423 7.39 -2.72 15.62
N ILE A 424 6.09 -2.83 15.39
CA ILE A 424 5.27 -3.94 15.90
C ILE A 424 5.70 -5.25 15.27
N LYS A 425 6.00 -5.27 13.96
CA LYS A 425 6.59 -6.46 13.29
C LYS A 425 7.96 -6.80 13.89
N LEU A 426 8.80 -5.80 14.14
CA LEU A 426 10.12 -6.00 14.75
C LEU A 426 10.02 -6.58 16.17
N ILE A 427 9.10 -6.07 17.00
CA ILE A 427 8.84 -6.55 18.36
C ILE A 427 8.21 -7.96 18.35
N GLN A 428 7.39 -8.27 17.35
CA GLN A 428 6.79 -9.60 17.19
C GLN A 428 7.82 -10.65 16.74
N GLU A 429 8.78 -10.27 15.89
CA GLU A 429 9.91 -11.13 15.52
C GLU A 429 10.97 -11.23 16.63
N TYR A 430 11.09 -10.21 17.49
CA TYR A 430 11.90 -10.27 18.71
C TYR A 430 11.47 -11.40 19.64
N GLN A 431 10.15 -11.59 19.79
CA GLN A 431 9.59 -12.61 20.66
C GLN A 431 9.77 -14.04 20.11
N SER A 432 10.07 -14.21 18.82
CA SER A 432 10.25 -15.53 18.19
C SER A 432 11.71 -15.97 18.04
N CYS A 433 12.68 -15.08 18.32
CA CYS A 433 14.12 -15.36 18.19
C CYS A 433 14.73 -15.91 19.50
N ARG A 434 15.49 -17.02 19.42
CA ARG A 434 16.30 -17.56 20.53
C ARG A 434 17.30 -16.51 21.04
N GLU A 435 17.67 -16.62 22.32
CA GLU A 435 18.46 -15.67 23.15
C GLU A 435 19.60 -14.92 22.42
N VAL A 436 20.32 -15.56 21.50
CA VAL A 436 21.47 -14.96 20.77
C VAL A 436 21.08 -13.82 19.80
N LEU A 437 19.82 -13.72 19.36
CA LEU A 437 19.32 -12.69 18.42
C LEU A 437 18.52 -11.56 19.09
N GLN A 438 18.23 -11.67 20.39
CA GLN A 438 17.44 -10.67 21.12
C GLN A 438 18.20 -9.35 21.28
N ASP A 439 19.52 -9.43 21.37
CA ASP A 439 20.34 -8.31 21.77
C ASP A 439 20.61 -7.27 20.67
N ASP A 440 20.82 -7.71 19.42
CA ASP A 440 20.95 -6.81 18.26
C ASP A 440 19.64 -6.06 17.98
N LEU A 441 18.51 -6.75 18.14
CA LEU A 441 17.19 -6.20 17.86
C LEU A 441 16.77 -5.12 18.87
N PHE A 442 17.26 -5.24 20.11
CA PHE A 442 17.07 -4.22 21.15
C PHE A 442 17.63 -2.85 20.73
N VAL A 443 18.85 -2.80 20.19
CA VAL A 443 19.49 -1.55 19.74
C VAL A 443 18.63 -0.85 18.68
N TRP A 444 18.11 -1.61 17.72
CA TRP A 444 17.25 -1.08 16.65
C TRP A 444 15.88 -0.64 17.13
N ILE A 445 15.23 -1.40 18.03
CA ILE A 445 13.97 -0.99 18.66
C ILE A 445 14.14 0.36 19.39
N LYS A 446 15.25 0.51 20.10
CA LYS A 446 15.58 1.73 20.83
C LYS A 446 15.83 2.92 19.89
N LEU A 447 16.59 2.71 18.81
CA LEU A 447 16.79 3.73 17.77
C LEU A 447 15.44 4.18 17.18
N LEU A 448 14.54 3.23 16.92
CA LEU A 448 13.20 3.51 16.39
C LEU A 448 12.36 4.33 17.38
N TYR A 449 12.39 4.01 18.69
CA TYR A 449 11.75 4.84 19.72
C TYR A 449 12.25 6.29 19.66
N SER A 450 13.56 6.52 19.47
CA SER A 450 14.07 7.87 19.30
C SER A 450 13.50 8.59 18.07
N HIS A 451 13.34 7.89 16.94
CA HIS A 451 12.72 8.45 15.74
C HIS A 451 11.23 8.78 15.94
N PHE A 452 10.46 7.87 16.55
CA PHE A 452 9.06 8.13 16.85
C PHE A 452 8.86 9.33 17.75
N GLY A 453 9.69 9.42 18.79
CA GLY A 453 9.65 10.54 19.71
C GLY A 453 9.94 11.84 18.99
N CYS A 454 10.97 11.90 18.14
CA CYS A 454 11.27 13.07 17.31
C CYS A 454 10.15 13.41 16.30
N GLN A 455 9.53 12.42 15.64
CA GLN A 455 8.42 12.65 14.71
C GLN A 455 7.18 13.20 15.41
N LEU A 456 6.79 12.60 16.54
CA LEU A 456 5.66 13.05 17.34
C LEU A 456 5.90 14.45 17.90
N ALA A 457 7.10 14.72 18.41
CA ALA A 457 7.54 16.04 18.83
C ALA A 457 7.49 17.06 17.68
N SER A 458 8.04 16.71 16.51
CA SER A 458 8.02 17.54 15.30
C SER A 458 6.58 17.94 14.90
N SER A 459 5.65 16.99 14.91
CA SER A 459 4.23 17.25 14.64
C SER A 459 3.59 18.19 15.67
N CYS A 460 3.96 18.08 16.95
CA CYS A 460 3.49 18.98 17.99
C CYS A 460 4.07 20.40 17.82
N PHE A 461 5.38 20.51 17.59
CA PHE A 461 6.06 21.78 17.37
C PHE A 461 5.59 22.51 16.12
N ALA A 462 5.27 21.79 15.04
CA ALA A 462 4.66 22.35 13.84
C ALA A 462 3.32 23.06 14.13
N ARG A 463 2.57 22.55 15.11
CA ARG A 463 1.28 23.11 15.56
C ARG A 463 1.44 24.16 16.67
N GLY A 464 2.68 24.49 17.06
CA GLY A 464 2.95 25.36 18.20
C GLY A 464 2.55 24.74 19.55
N ASN A 465 2.40 23.42 19.62
CA ASN A 465 2.07 22.71 20.84
C ASN A 465 3.33 22.19 21.54
N PHE A 466 3.63 22.74 22.72
CA PHE A 466 4.82 22.39 23.51
C PHE A 466 4.49 21.63 24.80
N TYR A 467 3.20 21.36 25.07
CA TYR A 467 2.75 20.74 26.32
C TYR A 467 1.62 19.74 26.11
N GLY A 468 1.38 18.88 27.09
CA GLY A 468 0.28 17.92 27.09
C GLY A 468 0.67 16.51 26.62
N GLN A 469 -0.33 15.63 26.56
CA GLN A 469 -0.14 14.18 26.48
C GLN A 469 0.68 13.70 25.27
N GLU A 470 0.56 14.37 24.11
CA GLU A 470 1.34 14.02 22.91
C GLU A 470 2.83 14.33 23.08
N ILE A 471 3.17 15.45 23.73
CA ILE A 471 4.55 15.82 24.04
C ILE A 471 5.12 14.92 25.15
N GLU A 472 4.33 14.59 26.17
CA GLU A 472 4.74 13.62 27.21
C GLU A 472 5.02 12.23 26.61
N THR A 473 4.22 11.82 25.63
CA THR A 473 4.43 10.56 24.91
C THR A 473 5.70 10.63 24.05
N ALA A 474 5.96 11.75 23.38
CA ALA A 474 7.17 11.95 22.61
C ALA A 474 8.43 11.91 23.51
N HIS A 475 8.34 12.55 24.67
CA HIS A 475 9.39 12.53 25.69
C HIS A 475 9.66 11.12 26.19
N MET A 476 8.61 10.37 26.53
CA MET A 476 8.71 8.96 26.95
C MET A 476 9.40 8.10 25.88
N TYR A 477 9.06 8.26 24.61
CA TYR A 477 9.73 7.54 23.52
C TYR A 477 11.20 7.92 23.38
N LEU A 478 11.55 9.20 23.50
CA LEU A 478 12.96 9.63 23.46
C LEU A 478 13.76 9.10 24.65
N GLN A 479 13.17 9.05 25.85
CA GLN A 479 13.79 8.43 27.02
C GLN A 479 14.01 6.94 26.83
N TYR A 480 13.02 6.24 26.25
CA TYR A 480 13.22 4.83 25.93
C TYR A 480 14.34 4.64 24.92
N GLY A 481 14.41 5.47 23.88
CA GLY A 481 15.42 5.37 22.84
C GLY A 481 16.80 5.89 23.24
N GLU A 482 16.94 6.59 24.37
CA GLU A 482 18.22 7.12 24.86
C GLU A 482 19.32 6.05 24.90
N SER A 483 18.96 4.82 25.26
CA SER A 483 19.88 3.68 25.37
C SER A 483 20.06 2.89 24.06
N SER A 484 19.82 3.51 22.90
CA SER A 484 20.05 2.87 21.58
C SER A 484 21.52 2.56 21.35
N ASP A 485 22.36 3.53 21.66
CA ASP A 485 23.82 3.50 21.58
C ASP A 485 24.36 4.45 22.65
N VAL A 486 25.67 4.67 22.68
CA VAL A 486 26.29 5.56 23.68
C VAL A 486 25.97 7.03 23.45
N THR A 487 25.56 7.41 22.23
CA THR A 487 25.44 8.81 21.79
C THR A 487 24.12 9.19 21.12
N SER A 488 23.71 8.56 20.02
CA SER A 488 22.71 9.12 19.11
C SER A 488 21.33 9.32 19.75
N GLY A 489 20.87 8.37 20.56
CA GLY A 489 19.62 8.48 21.33
C GLY A 489 19.67 9.64 22.33
N ARG A 490 20.77 9.77 23.07
CA ARG A 490 21.02 10.86 24.02
C ARG A 490 21.08 12.23 23.35
N LEU A 491 21.77 12.34 22.22
CA LEU A 491 21.90 13.59 21.49
C LEU A 491 20.55 14.08 20.94
N ARG A 492 19.68 13.16 20.49
CA ARG A 492 18.30 13.51 20.13
C ARG A 492 17.49 14.00 21.33
N LEU A 493 17.58 13.31 22.47
CA LEU A 493 16.88 13.69 23.69
C LEU A 493 17.34 15.08 24.18
N ALA A 494 18.64 15.36 24.14
CA ALA A 494 19.19 16.68 24.46
C ALA A 494 18.66 17.77 23.50
N GLY A 495 18.65 17.51 22.19
CA GLY A 495 18.08 18.43 21.20
C GLY A 495 16.59 18.71 21.42
N PHE A 496 15.82 17.68 21.79
CA PHE A 496 14.41 17.80 22.16
C PHE A 496 14.20 18.68 23.39
N TYR A 497 14.99 18.49 24.46
CA TYR A 497 14.92 19.35 25.65
C TYR A 497 15.27 20.80 25.35
N LEU A 498 16.29 21.05 24.52
CA LEU A 498 16.60 22.41 24.07
C LEU A 498 15.42 23.04 23.32
N LYS A 499 14.75 22.28 22.46
CA LYS A 499 13.59 22.77 21.69
C LYS A 499 12.40 23.10 22.59
N LEU A 500 12.21 22.37 23.68
CA LEU A 500 11.20 22.64 24.70
C LEU A 500 11.55 23.80 25.64
N GLY A 501 12.78 24.31 25.63
CA GLY A 501 13.25 25.32 26.57
C GLY A 501 13.66 24.77 27.93
N TYR A 502 14.13 23.51 28.00
CA TYR A 502 14.66 22.86 29.20
C TYR A 502 16.18 22.62 29.13
N PRO A 503 17.01 23.68 29.07
CA PRO A 503 18.44 23.53 28.84
C PRO A 503 19.19 22.86 30.01
N ALA A 504 18.68 22.91 31.24
CA ALA A 504 19.28 22.18 32.37
C ALA A 504 19.21 20.65 32.19
N LEU A 505 18.10 20.13 31.65
CA LEU A 505 17.96 18.71 31.33
C LEU A 505 18.85 18.32 30.14
N ALA A 506 18.99 19.21 29.15
CA ALA A 506 19.92 19.00 28.05
C ALA A 506 21.39 18.92 28.55
N GLU A 507 21.78 19.80 29.48
CA GLU A 507 23.12 19.78 30.08
C GLU A 507 23.42 18.46 30.80
N GLU A 508 22.45 17.91 31.55
CA GLU A 508 22.60 16.63 32.23
C GLU A 508 22.90 15.48 31.25
N VAL A 509 22.09 15.39 30.19
CA VAL A 509 22.25 14.37 29.15
C VAL A 509 23.60 14.54 28.41
N LEU A 510 23.96 15.77 28.04
CA LEU A 510 25.22 16.05 27.35
C LEU A 510 26.45 15.77 28.21
N THR A 511 26.37 16.02 29.52
CA THR A 511 27.45 15.68 30.46
C THR A 511 27.69 14.17 30.50
N ALA A 512 26.63 13.36 30.41
CA ALA A 512 26.75 11.91 30.35
C ALA A 512 27.45 11.44 29.04
N VAL A 513 27.10 12.04 27.90
CA VAL A 513 27.75 11.76 26.60
C VAL A 513 29.22 12.21 26.61
N GLU A 514 29.54 13.35 27.21
CA GLU A 514 30.92 13.85 27.28
C GLU A 514 31.82 12.93 28.14
N ARG A 515 31.30 12.43 29.27
CA ARG A 515 32.03 11.45 30.10
C ARG A 515 32.41 10.21 29.28
N TYR A 516 31.51 9.75 28.41
CA TYR A 516 31.78 8.64 27.52
C TYR A 516 32.98 8.94 26.60
N PHE A 517 32.96 10.06 25.87
CA PHE A 517 34.07 10.42 24.98
C PHE A 517 35.42 10.62 25.71
N LYS A 518 35.40 10.94 27.02
CA LYS A 518 36.63 11.08 27.83
C LYS A 518 37.21 9.76 28.34
N HIS A 519 36.38 8.76 28.65
CA HIS A 519 36.83 7.52 29.34
C HIS A 519 37.22 6.39 28.39
N TYR A 520 36.70 6.37 27.16
CA TYR A 520 37.00 5.33 26.20
C TYR A 520 38.14 5.78 25.27
N VAL A 521 39.34 5.21 25.49
CA VAL A 521 40.62 5.50 24.77
C VAL A 521 40.60 5.05 23.31
N CYS A 522 39.57 4.31 22.91
CA CYS A 522 39.44 3.78 21.59
C CYS A 522 38.58 4.77 20.79
N ASP A 523 39.19 5.45 19.82
CA ASP A 523 38.59 6.34 18.81
C ASP A 523 37.60 5.58 17.90
N LEU A 524 36.80 4.67 18.46
CA LEU A 524 35.92 3.75 17.76
C LEU A 524 35.01 4.54 16.84
N ALA A 525 35.13 4.23 15.55
CA ALA A 525 34.76 5.10 14.46
C ALA A 525 33.29 5.54 14.60
N THR A 526 33.02 6.81 14.31
CA THR A 526 31.67 7.21 13.94
C THR A 526 31.23 6.30 12.79
N VAL A 527 30.17 5.52 13.00
CA VAL A 527 29.64 4.60 11.99
C VAL A 527 28.38 5.23 11.40
N ASP A 528 28.34 5.35 10.07
CA ASP A 528 27.10 5.66 9.37
C ASP A 528 26.21 4.42 9.40
N ILE A 529 24.93 4.61 9.73
CA ILE A 529 23.93 3.54 9.79
C ILE A 529 23.79 2.83 8.43
N ILE A 530 24.15 3.53 7.35
CA ILE A 530 24.05 3.05 5.96
C ILE A 530 25.29 2.22 5.55
N ASP A 531 26.48 2.53 6.08
CA ASP A 531 27.76 1.86 5.75
C ASP A 531 28.16 0.79 6.78
N MET A 532 27.19 0.18 7.45
CA MET A 532 27.41 -0.89 8.43
C MET A 532 27.88 -2.22 7.81
N ASP A 533 28.07 -2.25 6.48
CA ASP A 533 28.53 -3.42 5.72
C ASP A 533 30.05 -3.60 5.85
N ASP A 534 30.44 -4.43 6.83
CA ASP A 534 31.69 -5.17 7.01
C ASP A 534 33.05 -4.46 6.75
N VAL A 535 33.77 -4.21 7.85
CA VAL A 535 35.24 -4.32 8.08
C VAL A 535 35.58 -3.62 9.41
N THR A 536 34.91 -2.51 9.73
CA THR A 536 35.28 -1.64 10.86
C THR A 536 35.03 -2.30 12.22
N ILE A 537 33.90 -2.97 12.44
CA ILE A 537 33.56 -3.56 13.76
C ILE A 537 34.53 -4.67 14.17
N HIS A 538 35.10 -5.41 13.21
CA HIS A 538 36.10 -6.44 13.51
C HIS A 538 37.40 -5.87 14.08
N GLU A 539 37.76 -4.63 13.74
CA GLU A 539 38.92 -3.92 14.31
C GLU A 539 38.64 -3.36 15.72
N ILE A 540 37.35 -3.24 16.09
CA ILE A 540 36.88 -2.65 17.35
C ILE A 540 36.80 -3.69 18.47
N VAL A 541 36.58 -4.96 18.13
CA VAL A 541 36.52 -6.07 19.08
C VAL A 541 37.94 -6.39 19.56
N SER A 542 38.45 -5.57 20.50
CA SER A 542 39.56 -5.96 21.34
C SER A 542 39.04 -6.98 22.35
N GLY A 543 39.63 -8.17 22.32
CA GLY A 543 39.09 -9.40 22.92
C GLY A 543 38.68 -9.22 24.39
N ASN A 544 37.38 -9.43 24.64
CA ASN A 544 36.70 -9.83 25.89
C ASN A 544 35.24 -9.33 25.93
N LEU A 545 34.83 -8.41 25.04
CA LEU A 545 33.45 -7.96 24.92
C LEU A 545 32.69 -8.75 23.86
N THR A 546 31.44 -9.08 24.15
CA THR A 546 30.49 -9.57 23.13
C THR A 546 30.23 -8.46 22.11
N THR A 547 29.85 -8.83 20.88
CA THR A 547 29.47 -7.88 19.82
C THR A 547 28.43 -6.87 20.29
N LEU A 548 27.46 -7.29 21.11
CA LEU A 548 26.48 -6.41 21.73
C LEU A 548 27.08 -5.42 22.71
N GLN A 549 27.93 -5.88 23.63
CA GLN A 549 28.58 -4.99 24.59
C GLN A 549 29.43 -3.96 23.86
N THR A 550 30.05 -4.35 22.75
CA THR A 550 30.72 -3.43 21.83
C THR A 550 29.75 -2.41 21.22
N TYR A 551 28.57 -2.83 20.74
CA TYR A 551 27.55 -1.89 20.25
C TYR A 551 27.02 -0.93 21.32
N ARG A 552 26.61 -1.46 22.47
CA ARG A 552 25.97 -0.67 23.55
C ARG A 552 26.94 0.25 24.26
N ASN A 553 28.19 -0.19 24.46
CA ASN A 553 29.13 0.47 25.36
C ASN A 553 30.32 1.07 24.63
N CYS A 554 30.47 0.85 23.31
CA CYS A 554 31.68 1.26 22.60
C CYS A 554 31.43 1.93 21.24
N LEU A 555 30.20 1.89 20.69
CA LEU A 555 29.89 2.49 19.39
C LEU A 555 29.08 3.78 19.49
N ALA A 556 29.60 4.84 18.87
CA ALA A 556 28.94 6.13 18.71
C ALA A 556 28.36 6.23 17.28
N LEU A 557 27.05 6.07 17.15
CA LEU A 557 26.38 6.18 15.85
C LEU A 557 26.26 7.64 15.43
N SER A 558 26.41 7.91 14.13
CA SER A 558 26.01 9.21 13.58
C SER A 558 24.53 9.46 13.84
N VAL A 559 24.17 10.71 14.13
CA VAL A 559 22.77 11.09 14.37
C VAL A 559 22.13 11.42 13.03
N LEU A 560 21.08 10.68 12.68
CA LEU A 560 20.35 10.86 11.44
C LEU A 560 19.01 11.56 11.70
N TYR A 561 18.54 12.44 10.83
CA TYR A 561 17.18 12.97 10.90
C TYR A 561 16.44 12.87 9.57
N LEU A 562 15.15 12.55 9.66
CA LEU A 562 14.20 12.45 8.57
C LEU A 562 13.49 13.79 8.30
N PRO A 563 12.99 14.05 7.08
CA PRO A 563 12.15 15.21 6.78
C PRO A 563 10.95 15.38 7.70
N SER A 564 10.35 14.27 8.17
CA SER A 564 9.25 14.29 9.13
C SER A 564 9.64 14.87 10.51
N GLU A 565 10.94 14.91 10.83
CA GLU A 565 11.49 15.37 12.11
C GLU A 565 11.92 16.85 12.05
N ILE A 566 11.70 17.54 10.92
CA ILE A 566 12.24 18.89 10.63
C ILE A 566 11.93 19.95 11.69
N HIS A 567 10.80 19.86 12.40
CA HIS A 567 10.46 20.84 13.43
C HIS A 567 11.08 20.53 14.80
N CYS A 568 11.66 19.33 14.99
CA CYS A 568 12.30 18.87 16.21
C CYS A 568 13.83 19.08 16.21
N ILE A 569 14.41 19.55 15.11
CA ILE A 569 15.87 19.66 14.95
C ILE A 569 16.36 21.12 14.98
N PRO A 570 17.66 21.34 15.25
CA PRO A 570 18.28 22.65 15.18
C PRO A 570 18.31 23.27 13.77
N PRO A 571 18.33 24.62 13.63
CA PRO A 571 18.27 25.29 12.34
C PRO A 571 19.32 24.86 11.30
N PRO A 572 20.61 24.65 11.64
CA PRO A 572 21.59 24.19 10.65
C PRO A 572 21.20 22.88 9.97
N LEU A 573 20.62 21.94 10.72
CA LEU A 573 20.16 20.65 10.21
C LEU A 573 18.83 20.77 9.45
N SER A 574 17.92 21.66 9.85
CA SER A 574 16.69 21.92 9.09
C SER A 574 16.96 22.54 7.73
N ASN A 575 17.95 23.44 7.65
CA ASN A 575 18.37 24.05 6.40
C ASN A 575 18.95 23.02 5.44
N GLU A 576 19.67 22.04 5.99
CA GLU A 576 20.16 20.91 5.22
C GLU A 576 19.04 20.07 4.62
N LEU A 577 18.04 19.70 5.45
CA LEU A 577 16.90 18.89 5.01
C LEU A 577 16.03 19.57 3.94
N PHE A 578 15.97 20.90 3.92
CA PHE A 578 15.13 21.64 2.97
C PHE A 578 15.66 21.60 1.53
N TRP A 579 16.99 21.53 1.32
CA TRP A 579 17.62 21.51 -0.01
C TRP A 579 18.22 20.16 -0.39
N SER A 580 18.36 19.24 0.55
CA SER A 580 18.83 17.88 0.31
C SER A 580 17.88 17.13 -0.63
N VAL A 581 18.37 16.70 -1.80
CA VAL A 581 17.69 15.65 -2.61
C VAL A 581 17.73 14.29 -1.89
N CYS A 582 18.61 14.14 -0.90
CA CYS A 582 18.64 12.97 -0.02
C CYS A 582 17.48 13.02 0.97
N GLU A 583 16.81 11.88 1.16
CA GLU A 583 15.63 11.69 2.01
C GLU A 583 15.91 11.85 3.53
N PHE A 584 17.09 12.35 3.94
CA PHE A 584 17.56 12.49 5.34
C PHE A 584 18.83 13.36 5.47
N VAL A 585 19.19 13.74 6.70
CA VAL A 585 20.45 14.40 7.07
C VAL A 585 21.20 13.57 8.12
N VAL A 586 22.54 13.52 8.04
CA VAL A 586 23.40 12.81 8.99
C VAL A 586 24.43 13.77 9.60
N VAL A 587 24.69 13.63 10.90
CA VAL A 587 25.71 14.39 11.61
C VAL A 587 26.53 13.48 12.53
N ASP A 588 27.85 13.67 12.53
CA ASP A 588 28.75 12.93 13.42
C ASP A 588 28.49 13.29 14.89
N ALA A 589 28.42 12.28 15.76
CA ALA A 589 27.98 12.43 17.15
C ALA A 589 28.79 13.45 17.95
N ARG A 590 30.12 13.44 17.80
CA ARG A 590 31.04 14.27 18.58
C ARG A 590 30.93 15.78 18.24
N PRO A 591 31.04 16.23 16.97
CA PRO A 591 30.80 17.64 16.64
C PRO A 591 29.36 18.05 16.95
N TYR A 592 28.37 17.16 16.82
CA TYR A 592 26.99 17.47 17.19
C TYR A 592 26.82 17.69 18.70
N MET A 593 27.49 16.89 19.53
CA MET A 593 27.52 17.08 20.98
C MET A 593 28.06 18.47 21.36
N TYR A 594 29.21 18.88 20.80
CA TYR A 594 29.79 20.21 21.08
C TYR A 594 28.87 21.35 20.62
N PHE A 595 28.22 21.18 19.46
CA PHE A 595 27.19 22.11 19.01
C PHE A 595 26.03 22.22 20.00
N LEU A 596 25.46 21.09 20.47
CA LEU A 596 24.37 21.10 21.44
C LEU A 596 24.82 21.67 22.79
N GLN A 597 26.05 21.40 23.24
CA GLN A 597 26.63 22.03 24.43
C GLN A 597 26.69 23.55 24.28
N HIS A 598 27.19 24.05 23.15
CA HIS A 598 27.21 25.49 22.87
C HIS A 598 25.81 26.11 22.95
N GLN A 599 24.81 25.50 22.29
CA GLN A 599 23.41 25.99 22.36
C GLN A 599 22.84 25.91 23.79
N THR A 600 23.18 24.87 24.54
CA THR A 600 22.75 24.68 25.93
C THR A 600 23.33 25.75 26.85
N TYR A 601 24.64 26.01 26.76
CA TYR A 601 25.31 27.00 27.59
C TYR A 601 24.93 28.44 27.19
N LEU A 602 24.62 28.68 25.91
CA LEU A 602 23.99 29.92 25.48
C LEU A 602 22.64 30.13 26.17
N ALA A 603 21.77 29.10 26.18
CA ALA A 603 20.46 29.17 26.84
C ALA A 603 20.54 29.28 28.38
N LEU A 604 21.59 28.74 29.00
CA LEU A 604 21.87 28.84 30.44
C LEU A 604 22.67 30.08 30.85
N ALA A 605 23.07 30.93 29.90
CA ALA A 605 23.97 32.07 30.13
C ALA A 605 25.31 31.69 30.81
N LYS A 606 25.86 30.50 30.49
CA LYS A 606 27.16 30.00 30.98
C LYS A 606 28.28 30.35 30.01
N SER A 607 28.74 31.61 30.02
CA SER A 607 29.65 32.14 29.00
C SER A 607 30.98 31.38 28.89
N ARG A 608 31.58 30.96 30.03
CA ARG A 608 32.88 30.27 30.02
C ARG A 608 32.77 28.90 29.35
N GLU A 609 31.77 28.13 29.74
CA GLU A 609 31.48 26.80 29.21
C GLU A 609 31.06 26.87 27.73
N ARG A 610 30.34 27.92 27.35
CA ARG A 610 29.98 28.21 25.96
C ARG A 610 31.22 28.39 25.08
N THR A 611 32.19 29.21 25.52
CA THR A 611 33.46 29.40 24.80
C THR A 611 34.23 28.09 24.67
N VAL A 612 34.32 27.30 25.74
CA VAL A 612 34.98 25.98 25.72
C VAL A 612 34.30 25.02 24.74
N ALA A 613 32.97 25.00 24.69
CA ALA A 613 32.23 24.18 23.74
C ALA A 613 32.51 24.59 22.28
N LEU A 614 32.65 25.89 22.00
CA LEU A 614 33.03 26.38 20.67
C LEU A 614 34.47 26.02 20.30
N GLU A 615 35.43 26.15 21.23
CA GLU A 615 36.82 25.74 21.02
C GLU A 615 36.94 24.23 20.75
N ASN A 616 36.18 23.42 21.49
CA ASN A 616 36.08 21.98 21.27
C ASN A 616 35.46 21.64 19.91
N LEU A 617 34.43 22.39 19.49
CA LEU A 617 33.87 22.24 18.14
C LEU A 617 34.91 22.60 17.08
N ALA A 618 35.55 23.76 17.16
CA ALA A 618 36.55 24.21 16.19
C ALA A 618 37.75 23.24 16.06
N SER A 619 38.17 22.64 17.17
CA SER A 619 39.25 21.64 17.19
C SER A 619 38.82 20.24 16.75
N ALA A 620 37.52 19.96 16.62
CA ALA A 620 37.01 18.64 16.22
C ALA A 620 37.55 18.21 14.84
N SER A 621 37.80 19.16 13.93
CA SER A 621 38.41 18.89 12.60
C SER A 621 39.79 18.23 12.63
N SER A 622 40.55 18.41 13.73
CA SER A 622 41.88 17.80 13.90
C SER A 622 41.84 16.32 14.28
N GLN A 623 40.65 15.79 14.56
CA GLN A 623 40.44 14.41 14.98
C GLN A 623 40.30 13.50 13.75
N LYS A 624 41.01 12.37 13.73
CA LYS A 624 41.22 11.51 12.55
C LYS A 624 39.96 10.83 11.94
N ARG A 625 38.73 11.17 12.35
CA ARG A 625 37.52 10.39 12.02
C ARG A 625 36.20 11.21 11.91
N ILE A 626 36.23 12.45 11.39
CA ILE A 626 34.99 13.14 10.97
C ILE A 626 34.65 12.67 9.54
N ARG A 627 33.46 12.10 9.35
CA ARG A 627 32.97 11.64 8.05
C ARG A 627 32.18 12.74 7.31
N HIS A 628 31.32 13.45 8.03
CA HIS A 628 30.41 14.47 7.50
C HIS A 628 31.01 15.87 7.70
N HIS A 629 32.12 16.14 7.02
CA HIS A 629 32.94 17.33 7.28
C HIS A 629 32.23 18.64 6.88
N GLU A 630 31.40 18.60 5.84
CA GLU A 630 30.51 19.68 5.43
C GLU A 630 29.47 20.03 6.50
N MET A 631 28.82 19.03 7.11
CA MET A 631 27.86 19.25 8.20
C MET A 631 28.53 19.84 9.44
N TYR A 632 29.71 19.32 9.79
CA TYR A 632 30.53 19.89 10.86
C TYR A 632 30.81 21.39 10.65
N LEU A 633 31.22 21.79 9.44
CA LEU A 633 31.49 23.19 9.10
C LEU A 633 30.23 24.05 9.17
N ASN A 634 29.08 23.51 8.76
CA ASN A 634 27.78 24.19 8.86
C ASN A 634 27.37 24.45 10.32
N LEU A 635 27.66 23.51 11.24
CA LEU A 635 27.41 23.69 12.68
C LEU A 635 28.38 24.71 13.30
N LEU A 636 29.67 24.64 12.96
CA LEU A 636 30.67 25.57 13.47
C LEU A 636 30.37 27.01 13.02
N ALA A 637 30.02 27.20 11.75
CA ALA A 637 29.63 28.50 11.21
C ALA A 637 28.43 29.11 11.97
N TYR A 638 27.45 28.29 12.30
CA TYR A 638 26.27 28.72 13.05
C TYR A 638 26.63 29.23 14.44
N CYS A 639 27.49 28.51 15.17
CA CYS A 639 27.96 28.95 16.49
C CYS A 639 28.83 30.21 16.40
N LEU A 640 29.76 30.29 15.44
CA LEU A 640 30.61 31.47 15.23
C LEU A 640 29.79 32.72 14.96
N ARG A 641 28.70 32.61 14.20
CA ARG A 641 27.75 33.71 13.97
C ARG A 641 27.09 34.20 15.25
N GLN A 642 26.75 33.29 16.17
CA GLN A 642 26.16 33.66 17.48
C GLN A 642 27.17 34.34 18.41
N GLU A 643 28.47 34.16 18.16
CA GLU A 643 29.58 34.83 18.86
C GLU A 643 30.09 36.09 18.12
N GLU A 644 29.35 36.57 17.12
CA GLU A 644 29.71 37.75 16.32
C GLU A 644 30.98 37.59 15.45
N CYS A 645 31.52 36.37 15.31
CA CYS A 645 32.64 36.01 14.42
C CYS A 645 32.15 35.67 13.00
N VAL A 646 31.53 36.64 12.33
CA VAL A 646 30.81 36.43 11.07
C VAL A 646 31.74 36.04 9.91
N LEU A 647 32.95 36.61 9.85
CA LEU A 647 33.89 36.33 8.75
C LEU A 647 34.43 34.90 8.82
N GLU A 648 34.82 34.46 10.01
CA GLU A 648 35.24 33.10 10.29
C GLU A 648 34.10 32.10 10.01
N GLY A 649 32.87 32.48 10.35
CA GLY A 649 31.67 31.71 10.02
C GLY A 649 31.46 31.56 8.51
N LEU A 650 31.57 32.66 7.73
CA LEU A 650 31.47 32.62 6.27
C LEU A 650 32.57 31.77 5.64
N GLU A 651 33.81 31.82 6.15
CA GLU A 651 34.89 30.97 5.67
C GLU A 651 34.55 29.48 5.86
N CYS A 652 33.98 29.11 7.00
CA CYS A 652 33.50 27.75 7.26
C CYS A 652 32.42 27.33 6.26
N LEU A 653 31.44 28.19 5.96
CA LEU A 653 30.37 27.91 5.00
C LEU A 653 30.91 27.76 3.57
N PHE A 654 31.86 28.59 3.14
CA PHE A 654 32.49 28.43 1.84
C PHE A 654 33.32 27.15 1.74
N ARG A 655 34.01 26.76 2.83
CA ARG A 655 34.70 25.46 2.90
C ARG A 655 33.72 24.29 2.82
N SER A 656 32.57 24.40 3.49
CA SER A 656 31.49 23.42 3.40
C SER A 656 30.99 23.26 1.95
N LEU A 657 30.75 24.38 1.25
CA LEU A 657 30.36 24.36 -0.17
C LEU A 657 31.44 23.79 -1.10
N ARG A 658 32.73 23.93 -0.76
CA ARG A 658 33.79 23.26 -1.54
C ARG A 658 33.78 21.74 -1.38
N ILE A 659 33.39 21.25 -0.20
CA ILE A 659 33.26 19.81 0.06
C ILE A 659 32.00 19.27 -0.62
N ARG A 660 30.88 19.98 -0.47
CA ARG A 660 29.60 19.63 -1.09
C ARG A 660 28.95 20.85 -1.75
N PRO A 661 29.18 21.06 -3.06
CA PRO A 661 28.69 22.25 -3.77
C PRO A 661 27.18 22.28 -3.98
N GLU A 662 26.55 21.11 -4.11
CA GLU A 662 25.13 20.96 -4.38
C GLU A 662 24.38 20.48 -3.14
N TYR A 663 23.13 20.92 -2.98
CA TYR A 663 22.22 20.44 -1.93
C TYR A 663 22.78 20.57 -0.50
N ASN A 664 23.50 21.65 -0.23
CA ASN A 664 24.15 21.95 1.04
C ASN A 664 23.46 23.13 1.74
N GLY A 665 23.10 22.95 3.01
CA GLY A 665 22.41 23.96 3.82
C GLY A 665 23.23 25.22 4.09
N ALA A 666 24.54 25.21 3.77
CA ALA A 666 25.42 26.37 3.85
C ALA A 666 24.90 27.56 3.02
N ILE A 667 24.27 27.31 1.87
CA ILE A 667 23.71 28.37 1.01
C ILE A 667 22.72 29.23 1.78
N TRP A 668 21.82 28.61 2.54
CA TRP A 668 20.79 29.33 3.30
C TRP A 668 21.42 30.16 4.42
N GLN A 669 22.41 29.62 5.13
CA GLN A 669 23.14 30.38 6.15
C GLN A 669 23.88 31.58 5.55
N ILE A 670 24.48 31.45 4.35
CA ILE A 670 25.11 32.57 3.64
C ILE A 670 24.05 33.61 3.25
N CYS A 671 22.93 33.19 2.65
CA CYS A 671 21.84 34.08 2.27
C CYS A 671 21.29 34.85 3.48
N ASP A 672 21.09 34.17 4.61
CA ASP A 672 20.65 34.79 5.86
C ASP A 672 21.65 35.82 6.41
N ILE A 673 22.94 35.53 6.31
CA ILE A 673 23.99 36.48 6.69
C ILE A 673 23.93 37.69 5.75
N LEU A 674 23.94 37.48 4.43
CA LEU A 674 23.92 38.56 3.44
C LEU A 674 22.64 39.42 3.54
N ALA A 675 21.49 38.82 3.79
CA ALA A 675 20.22 39.51 3.97
C ALA A 675 20.23 40.45 5.19
N ALA A 676 20.99 40.12 6.24
CA ALA A 676 21.16 41.00 7.39
C ALA A 676 22.04 42.24 7.11
N TYR A 677 22.85 42.21 6.04
CA TYR A 677 23.76 43.30 5.65
C TYR A 677 23.34 44.07 4.38
N LEU A 678 22.29 43.64 3.69
CA LEU A 678 21.71 44.39 2.58
C LEU A 678 20.79 45.51 3.11
N PRO A 679 20.94 46.77 2.65
CA PRO A 679 19.99 47.83 3.02
C PRO A 679 18.59 47.47 2.52
N LYS A 680 17.60 47.54 3.42
CA LYS A 680 16.19 47.26 3.14
C LYS A 680 15.60 48.13 2.04
#